data_AF-A0A535I6B7-F1
#
_entry.id   AF-A0A535I6B7-F1
#
_cell.length_a   1.000
_cell.length_b   1.000
_cell.length_c   1.000
_cell.angle_alpha   90.00
_cell.angle_beta   90.00
_cell.angle_gamma   90.00
#
_symmetry.space_group_name_H-M   'P 1'
#
loop_
_entity.id
_entity.type
_entity.pdbx_description
1 polymer ?
#
loop_
_entity_poly.entity_id
_entity_poly.type
_entity_poly.pdbx_seq_one_letter_code
_entity_poly.pdbx_strand_id
1 'polypeptide(L)'
;MKGTPRPRQSVRLAQRLVPQPAGTQDGQAIVLIALMLTVLIGMAAIAIDGARAYSVRRDLQAAIDAAALTAGDKLQQSPGNYTGAEQAAAAIFASNLRLYSAPSCSGWVSPGPAPVTVTCTYGDGTVLTQVVGALGPQGSQFTITARRNLDLQFARILTNGASPTLAATSTGNVNNRLYTPTLAALNQAGCGGAGGTAITVNGSGTLNVNGDVVSNGSITMSSGSLRVAGDIYARCQSPIPGSVTNACYSSGASTPCTYPDVAGATRPGFRLADPNFPPPSLGGLSRSVTSVVALLPGNYAALPILSGSHCWFMSGGVYNFQAGFINLGDFVSNELKPPDEPNAVDNTLRASPQFWDTNGVRCAGTFLLSKTTSAIDIPDGTWSFVLTSLRTDTYNGVSYTRESAPSMCQQVTTNTHFDGIEVSVSNVPGATSYNIYVALPGSGCAGPFGLAANLPVSGSVLNTSAGTSACPNVTGGGCSLGNESITLSTQLVPPFAPNGAAAAGVTGSYPPDGETAPLAAGLPNQNPARGPGSKGDRANENNCETLAPSYASCPAPISPGAVELYFPQGACLATSNGADDYVFSGYQYNWVTVFEPGPGSPPANGCANLLGAQGNSGWIGLVYMPSAYLAVISPYTYEVPGTGGIIADSMGFGGTLPTIKYSSSYAPVPPASRITN
;
A
#
# COMPACT_ATOMS: atom_id res chain seq x y z
N MET A 1 -59.63 -62.74 -36.55
CA MET A 1 -60.83 -61.89 -36.65
C MET A 1 -60.38 -60.54 -37.20
N LYS A 2 -60.82 -59.91 -38.28
CA LYS A 2 -61.80 -60.04 -39.38
C LYS A 2 -61.01 -59.60 -40.65
N GLY A 3 -61.18 -60.03 -41.89
CA GLY A 3 -62.37 -60.52 -42.59
C GLY A 3 -62.88 -59.49 -43.62
N THR A 4 -62.28 -59.47 -44.84
CA THR A 4 -62.88 -59.16 -46.19
C THR A 4 -63.45 -57.76 -46.51
N PRO A 5 -63.76 -57.35 -47.79
CA PRO A 5 -63.39 -57.83 -49.16
C PRO A 5 -63.03 -56.74 -50.22
N ARG A 6 -62.76 -57.18 -51.48
CA ARG A 6 -62.52 -56.52 -52.80
C ARG A 6 -63.70 -55.62 -53.31
N PRO A 7 -63.78 -54.99 -54.55
CA PRO A 7 -62.96 -55.10 -55.79
C PRO A 7 -62.82 -53.86 -56.77
N ARG A 8 -62.03 -54.10 -57.85
CA ARG A 8 -62.17 -53.65 -59.27
C ARG A 8 -62.20 -52.15 -59.64
N GLN A 9 -61.28 -51.73 -60.53
CA GLN A 9 -61.55 -51.64 -61.97
C GLN A 9 -60.28 -51.39 -62.80
N SER A 10 -60.30 -52.00 -63.98
CA SER A 10 -59.27 -52.07 -65.01
C SER A 10 -59.55 -51.06 -66.13
N VAL A 11 -58.52 -50.34 -66.59
CA VAL A 11 -58.52 -49.77 -67.95
C VAL A 11 -57.15 -50.05 -68.59
N ARG A 12 -57.19 -50.79 -69.70
CA ARG A 12 -56.07 -50.97 -70.64
C ARG A 12 -55.93 -49.68 -71.45
N LEU A 13 -54.71 -49.22 -71.68
CA LEU A 13 -54.39 -48.47 -72.89
C LEU A 13 -53.03 -48.91 -73.42
N ALA A 14 -52.99 -49.02 -74.73
CA ALA A 14 -52.01 -49.75 -75.52
C ALA A 14 -50.79 -48.90 -75.89
N GLN A 15 -49.79 -49.62 -76.45
CA GLN A 15 -48.71 -49.13 -77.31
C GLN A 15 -47.61 -48.35 -76.57
N ARG A 16 -46.32 -48.55 -76.84
CA ARG A 16 -45.65 -48.93 -78.09
C ARG A 16 -44.26 -49.45 -77.70
N LEU A 17 -43.83 -50.56 -78.28
CA LEU A 17 -42.42 -50.99 -78.23
C LEU A 17 -41.57 -49.96 -78.98
N VAL A 18 -40.59 -49.37 -78.28
CA VAL A 18 -39.46 -48.66 -78.87
C VAL A 18 -38.18 -49.31 -78.32
N PRO A 19 -37.20 -49.66 -79.18
CA PRO A 19 -36.03 -50.44 -78.76
C PRO A 19 -35.07 -49.56 -77.95
N GLN A 20 -34.49 -50.14 -76.90
CA GLN A 20 -33.31 -49.59 -76.23
C GLN A 20 -32.08 -49.72 -77.14
N PRO A 21 -31.31 -48.64 -77.34
CA PRO A 21 -29.89 -48.75 -77.55
C PRO A 21 -29.17 -48.58 -76.20
N ALA A 22 -28.41 -49.61 -75.83
CA ALA A 22 -27.30 -49.47 -74.91
C ALA A 22 -26.31 -48.44 -75.51
N GLY A 23 -26.17 -47.31 -74.84
CA GLY A 23 -25.15 -46.30 -75.11
C GLY A 23 -24.22 -46.24 -73.91
N THR A 24 -23.01 -46.74 -74.10
CA THR A 24 -21.86 -46.68 -73.18
C THR A 24 -21.68 -45.28 -72.57
N GLN A 25 -22.13 -45.08 -71.32
CA GLN A 25 -21.76 -43.96 -70.45
C GLN A 25 -20.95 -44.43 -69.22
N ASP A 26 -20.27 -45.58 -69.32
CA ASP A 26 -19.63 -46.21 -68.14
C ASP A 26 -18.29 -45.57 -67.73
N GLY A 27 -17.89 -44.43 -68.32
CA GLY A 27 -16.64 -43.73 -67.99
C GLY A 27 -16.79 -42.30 -67.44
N GLN A 28 -17.90 -41.59 -67.67
CA GLN A 28 -18.06 -40.19 -67.21
C GLN A 28 -18.69 -40.09 -65.82
N ALA A 29 -19.59 -41.00 -65.46
CA ALA A 29 -20.20 -41.02 -64.13
C ALA A 29 -19.16 -41.21 -63.03
N ILE A 30 -18.14 -42.04 -63.26
CA ILE A 30 -17.07 -42.28 -62.29
C ILE A 30 -16.20 -41.03 -62.07
N VAL A 31 -16.00 -40.21 -63.11
CA VAL A 31 -15.24 -38.95 -63.01
C VAL A 31 -16.04 -37.88 -62.26
N LEU A 32 -17.34 -37.76 -62.51
CA LEU A 32 -18.22 -36.83 -61.78
C LEU A 32 -18.36 -37.22 -60.30
N ILE A 33 -18.52 -38.52 -60.00
CA ILE A 33 -18.56 -39.03 -58.64
C ILE A 33 -17.22 -38.78 -57.94
N ALA A 34 -16.09 -39.03 -58.61
CA ALA A 34 -14.77 -38.75 -58.05
C ALA A 34 -14.62 -37.26 -57.71
N LEU A 35 -15.06 -36.35 -58.58
CA LEU A 35 -14.96 -34.91 -58.38
C LEU A 35 -15.91 -34.37 -57.29
N MET A 36 -17.11 -34.93 -57.18
CA MET A 36 -18.03 -34.60 -56.07
C MET A 36 -17.53 -35.15 -54.74
N LEU A 37 -16.96 -36.36 -54.73
CA LEU A 37 -16.43 -36.98 -53.52
C LEU A 37 -15.20 -36.22 -53.00
N THR A 38 -14.30 -35.75 -53.87
CA THR A 38 -13.16 -34.93 -53.43
C THR A 38 -13.62 -33.60 -52.82
N VAL A 39 -14.63 -32.95 -53.39
CA VAL A 39 -15.21 -31.71 -52.84
C VAL A 39 -15.89 -31.95 -51.49
N LEU A 40 -16.66 -33.03 -51.35
CA LEU A 40 -17.29 -33.40 -50.07
C LEU A 40 -16.26 -33.72 -48.98
N ILE A 41 -15.20 -34.46 -49.31
CA ILE A 41 -14.09 -34.76 -48.39
C ILE A 41 -13.36 -33.47 -48.00
N GLY A 42 -13.13 -32.56 -48.96
CA GLY A 42 -12.53 -31.25 -48.68
C GLY A 42 -13.36 -30.41 -47.71
N MET A 43 -14.68 -30.35 -47.90
CA MET A 43 -15.59 -29.63 -47.00
C MET A 43 -15.68 -30.29 -45.62
N ALA A 44 -15.72 -31.62 -45.54
CA ALA A 44 -15.73 -32.35 -44.27
C ALA A 44 -14.41 -32.16 -43.49
N ALA A 45 -13.27 -32.13 -44.20
CA ALA A 45 -11.97 -31.86 -43.60
C ALA A 45 -11.92 -30.46 -42.99
N ILE A 46 -12.38 -29.43 -43.71
CA ILE A 46 -12.45 -28.06 -43.19
C ILE A 46 -13.41 -27.96 -42.01
N ALA A 47 -14.58 -28.61 -42.07
CA ALA A 47 -15.56 -28.54 -41.00
C ALA A 47 -15.05 -29.16 -39.68
N ILE A 48 -14.47 -30.36 -39.75
CA ILE A 48 -14.01 -31.09 -38.55
C ILE A 48 -12.68 -30.53 -38.03
N ASP A 49 -11.67 -30.44 -38.89
CA ASP A 49 -10.36 -29.96 -38.47
C ASP A 49 -10.39 -28.45 -38.17
N GLY A 50 -11.24 -27.67 -38.88
CA GLY A 50 -11.47 -26.25 -38.59
C GLY A 50 -12.22 -26.02 -37.27
N ALA A 51 -13.23 -26.83 -36.95
CA ALA A 51 -13.89 -26.75 -35.65
C ALA A 51 -12.93 -27.08 -34.49
N ARG A 52 -12.08 -28.09 -34.66
CA ARG A 52 -11.03 -28.43 -33.67
C ARG A 52 -9.98 -27.33 -33.57
N ALA A 53 -9.53 -26.77 -34.70
CA ALA A 53 -8.59 -25.65 -34.71
C ALA A 53 -9.16 -24.44 -33.95
N TYR A 54 -10.43 -24.12 -34.17
CA TYR A 54 -11.11 -23.04 -33.47
C TYR A 54 -11.24 -23.30 -31.97
N SER A 55 -11.63 -24.51 -31.56
CA SER A 55 -11.70 -24.90 -30.13
C SER A 55 -10.34 -24.78 -29.46
N VAL A 56 -9.29 -25.35 -30.07
CA VAL A 56 -7.93 -25.28 -29.53
C VAL A 56 -7.44 -23.84 -29.45
N ARG A 57 -7.71 -23.01 -30.47
CA ARG A 57 -7.36 -21.58 -30.45
C ARG A 57 -8.05 -20.83 -29.31
N ARG A 58 -9.33 -21.11 -29.06
CA ARG A 58 -10.09 -20.51 -27.96
C ARG A 58 -9.56 -20.95 -26.60
N ASP A 59 -9.30 -22.24 -26.42
CA ASP A 59 -8.78 -22.80 -25.16
C ASP A 59 -7.37 -22.28 -24.88
N LEU A 60 -6.51 -22.18 -25.91
CA LEU A 60 -5.18 -21.57 -25.81
C LEU A 60 -5.27 -20.10 -25.40
N GLN A 61 -6.17 -19.32 -26.01
CA GLN A 61 -6.31 -17.90 -25.68
C GLN A 61 -6.76 -17.73 -24.22
N ALA A 62 -7.79 -18.47 -23.79
CA ALA A 62 -8.28 -18.42 -22.40
C ALA A 62 -7.18 -18.81 -21.39
N ALA A 63 -6.38 -19.85 -21.68
CA ALA A 63 -5.30 -20.27 -20.81
C ALA A 63 -4.17 -19.23 -20.70
N ILE A 64 -3.86 -18.53 -21.79
CA ILE A 64 -2.82 -17.49 -21.81
C ILE A 64 -3.29 -16.20 -21.15
N ASP A 65 -4.55 -15.80 -21.36
CA ASP A 65 -5.13 -14.64 -20.67
C ASP A 65 -5.08 -14.83 -19.15
N ALA A 66 -5.43 -16.04 -18.67
CA ALA A 66 -5.30 -16.41 -17.26
C ALA A 66 -3.84 -16.41 -16.79
N ALA A 67 -2.90 -16.88 -17.62
CA ALA A 67 -1.48 -16.87 -17.30
C ALA A 67 -0.92 -15.45 -17.17
N ALA A 68 -1.27 -14.55 -18.09
CA ALA A 68 -0.79 -13.18 -18.12
C ALA A 68 -1.29 -12.37 -16.91
N LEU A 69 -2.57 -12.55 -16.53
CA LEU A 69 -3.13 -11.97 -15.30
C LEU A 69 -2.47 -12.54 -14.05
N THR A 70 -2.31 -13.86 -13.97
CA THR A 70 -1.70 -14.50 -12.80
C THR A 70 -0.26 -14.06 -12.59
N ALA A 71 0.51 -13.87 -13.68
CA ALA A 71 1.86 -13.32 -13.61
C ALA A 71 1.85 -11.92 -12.97
N GLY A 72 0.97 -11.03 -13.48
CA GLY A 72 0.80 -9.69 -12.93
C GLY A 72 0.42 -9.71 -11.45
N ASP A 73 -0.64 -10.43 -11.10
CA ASP A 73 -1.15 -10.51 -9.73
C ASP A 73 -0.11 -11.05 -8.75
N LYS A 74 0.68 -12.05 -9.16
CA LYS A 74 1.74 -12.60 -8.31
C LYS A 74 2.89 -11.62 -8.13
N LEU A 75 3.25 -10.86 -9.16
CA LEU A 75 4.25 -9.79 -9.01
C LEU A 75 3.73 -8.64 -8.13
N GLN A 76 2.43 -8.34 -8.17
CA GLN A 76 1.82 -7.34 -7.29
C GLN A 76 1.84 -7.77 -5.82
N GLN A 77 1.57 -9.05 -5.55
CA GLN A 77 1.62 -9.63 -4.20
C GLN A 77 3.05 -9.73 -3.65
N SER A 78 4.04 -9.92 -4.52
CA SER A 78 5.44 -10.06 -4.14
C SER A 78 6.33 -9.21 -5.07
N PRO A 79 6.36 -7.88 -4.84
CA PRO A 79 7.11 -6.96 -5.68
C PRO A 79 8.57 -7.38 -5.86
N GLY A 80 9.04 -7.39 -7.10
CA GLY A 80 10.41 -7.80 -7.44
C GLY A 80 10.64 -9.30 -7.61
N ASN A 81 9.70 -10.17 -7.21
CA ASN A 81 9.79 -11.61 -7.42
C ASN A 81 9.23 -12.03 -8.79
N TYR A 82 9.95 -11.67 -9.86
CA TYR A 82 9.59 -12.01 -11.24
C TYR A 82 9.53 -13.52 -11.47
N THR A 83 10.48 -14.26 -10.91
CA THR A 83 10.57 -15.71 -11.07
C THR A 83 9.37 -16.44 -10.50
N GLY A 84 8.91 -16.04 -9.31
CA GLY A 84 7.69 -16.57 -8.70
C GLY A 84 6.43 -16.26 -9.53
N ALA A 85 6.36 -15.07 -10.12
CA ALA A 85 5.24 -14.67 -10.99
C ALA A 85 5.16 -15.53 -12.26
N GLU A 86 6.28 -15.72 -12.95
CA GLU A 86 6.32 -16.50 -14.19
C GLU A 86 6.10 -18.01 -13.95
N GLN A 87 6.56 -18.54 -12.81
CA GLN A 87 6.28 -19.93 -12.40
C GLN A 87 4.77 -20.13 -12.16
N ALA A 88 4.11 -19.18 -11.50
CA ALA A 88 2.66 -19.21 -11.30
C ALA A 88 1.89 -19.12 -12.62
N ALA A 89 2.38 -18.30 -13.57
CA ALA A 89 1.82 -18.19 -14.91
C ALA A 89 1.90 -19.52 -15.70
N ALA A 90 3.03 -20.22 -15.61
CA ALA A 90 3.17 -21.54 -16.20
C ALA A 90 2.22 -22.56 -15.56
N ALA A 91 2.10 -22.55 -14.22
CA ALA A 91 1.22 -23.48 -13.50
C ALA A 91 -0.27 -23.27 -13.85
N ILE A 92 -0.75 -22.03 -13.89
CA ILE A 92 -2.16 -21.75 -14.22
C ILE A 92 -2.46 -22.04 -15.69
N PHE A 93 -1.51 -21.80 -16.60
CA PHE A 93 -1.64 -22.18 -18.01
C PHE A 93 -1.82 -23.70 -18.16
N ALA A 94 -0.96 -24.47 -17.49
CA ALA A 94 -1.02 -25.93 -17.49
C ALA A 94 -2.36 -26.45 -16.94
N SER A 95 -2.84 -25.85 -15.85
CA SER A 95 -4.15 -26.21 -15.25
C SER A 95 -5.30 -25.93 -16.21
N ASN A 96 -5.32 -24.78 -16.90
CA ASN A 96 -6.38 -24.43 -17.84
C ASN A 96 -6.41 -25.33 -19.07
N LEU A 97 -5.25 -25.75 -19.58
CA LEU A 97 -5.14 -26.70 -20.70
C LEU A 97 -5.14 -28.17 -20.29
N ARG A 98 -5.24 -28.45 -18.97
CA ARG A 98 -5.21 -29.80 -18.39
C ARG A 98 -3.94 -30.58 -18.79
N LEU A 99 -2.79 -29.90 -18.73
CA LEU A 99 -1.48 -30.51 -18.95
C LEU A 99 -1.02 -31.14 -17.63
N TYR A 100 -1.05 -32.48 -17.55
CA TYR A 100 -0.81 -33.24 -16.32
C TYR A 100 0.69 -33.46 -15.97
N SER A 101 1.59 -32.85 -16.74
CA SER A 101 3.04 -32.91 -16.50
C SER A 101 3.58 -31.51 -16.24
N ALA A 102 4.48 -31.37 -15.27
CA ALA A 102 5.21 -30.12 -15.07
C ALA A 102 6.02 -29.76 -16.34
N PRO A 103 6.10 -28.47 -16.71
CA PRO A 103 6.91 -28.06 -17.85
C PRO A 103 8.41 -28.13 -17.51
N SER A 104 9.22 -28.42 -18.53
CA SER A 104 10.65 -28.15 -18.50
C SER A 104 10.87 -26.70 -18.92
N CYS A 105 11.27 -25.84 -17.99
CA CYS A 105 11.52 -24.43 -18.23
C CYS A 105 13.02 -24.09 -18.16
N SER A 106 13.47 -23.19 -19.03
CA SER A 106 14.83 -22.67 -19.04
C SER A 106 14.86 -21.14 -19.05
N GLY A 107 15.75 -20.54 -18.26
CA GLY A 107 16.01 -19.09 -18.30
C GLY A 107 15.36 -18.26 -17.19
N TRP A 108 14.91 -18.88 -16.09
CA TRP A 108 14.36 -18.19 -14.93
C TRP A 108 15.33 -17.14 -14.36
N VAL A 109 15.07 -15.86 -14.60
CA VAL A 109 15.88 -14.74 -14.07
C VAL A 109 15.06 -13.45 -14.09
N SER A 110 15.33 -12.55 -13.16
CA SER A 110 14.73 -11.21 -13.17
C SER A 110 15.18 -10.40 -14.40
N PRO A 111 14.29 -9.61 -15.02
CA PRO A 111 14.61 -8.86 -16.22
C PRO A 111 15.62 -7.75 -15.93
N GLY A 112 16.69 -7.68 -16.74
CA GLY A 112 17.66 -6.59 -16.76
C GLY A 112 17.13 -5.31 -17.44
N PRO A 113 18.00 -4.42 -17.96
CA PRO A 113 17.58 -3.29 -18.79
C PRO A 113 16.84 -3.74 -20.05
N ALA A 114 17.15 -4.93 -20.55
CA ALA A 114 16.48 -5.58 -21.65
C ALA A 114 15.48 -6.63 -21.14
N PRO A 115 14.34 -6.81 -21.83
CA PRO A 115 13.40 -7.88 -21.51
C PRO A 115 14.07 -9.27 -21.56
N VAL A 116 13.65 -10.18 -20.68
CA VAL A 116 14.13 -11.56 -20.64
C VAL A 116 13.05 -12.48 -21.20
N THR A 117 13.49 -13.55 -21.85
CA THR A 117 12.60 -14.59 -22.39
C THR A 117 12.80 -15.90 -21.64
N VAL A 118 11.71 -16.41 -21.06
CA VAL A 118 11.65 -17.77 -20.50
C VAL A 118 10.83 -18.66 -21.43
N THR A 119 11.35 -19.86 -21.70
CA THR A 119 10.62 -20.87 -22.47
C THR A 119 10.38 -22.11 -21.63
N CYS A 120 9.14 -22.56 -21.62
CA CYS A 120 8.64 -23.73 -20.92
C CYS A 120 8.03 -24.71 -21.93
N THR A 121 8.50 -25.95 -21.93
CA THR A 121 8.00 -27.01 -22.82
C THR A 121 7.30 -28.09 -22.00
N TYR A 122 6.08 -28.43 -22.40
CA TYR A 122 5.26 -29.47 -21.76
C TYR A 122 5.44 -30.83 -22.44
N GLY A 123 5.06 -31.90 -21.74
CA GLY A 123 5.23 -33.28 -22.23
C GLY A 123 4.47 -33.60 -23.54
N ASP A 124 3.42 -32.84 -23.86
CA ASP A 124 2.67 -32.98 -25.12
C ASP A 124 3.27 -32.16 -26.29
N GLY A 125 4.41 -31.49 -26.06
CA GLY A 125 5.07 -30.63 -27.03
C GLY A 125 4.52 -29.20 -27.10
N THR A 126 3.54 -28.84 -26.25
CA THR A 126 3.11 -27.44 -26.10
C THR A 126 4.28 -26.60 -25.58
N VAL A 127 4.51 -25.44 -26.18
CA VAL A 127 5.56 -24.50 -25.79
C VAL A 127 4.91 -23.22 -25.30
N LEU A 128 5.30 -22.78 -24.10
CA LEU A 128 4.94 -21.49 -23.51
C LEU A 128 6.19 -20.61 -23.45
N THR A 129 6.15 -19.47 -24.12
CA THR A 129 7.20 -18.45 -24.10
C THR A 129 6.70 -17.25 -23.34
N GLN A 130 7.42 -16.82 -22.32
CA GLN A 130 7.14 -15.64 -21.51
C GLN A 130 8.24 -14.61 -21.79
N VAL A 131 7.86 -13.39 -22.17
CA VAL A 131 8.78 -12.26 -22.34
C VAL A 131 8.45 -11.23 -21.27
N VAL A 132 9.39 -10.97 -20.37
CA VAL A 132 9.19 -10.14 -19.19
C VAL A 132 10.09 -8.92 -19.24
N GLY A 133 9.52 -7.73 -19.05
CA GLY A 133 10.25 -6.47 -18.99
C GLY A 133 9.93 -5.66 -17.73
N ALA A 134 10.95 -5.06 -17.13
CA ALA A 134 10.81 -4.04 -16.10
C ALA A 134 10.89 -2.65 -16.77
N LEU A 135 9.74 -1.99 -16.93
CA LEU A 135 9.60 -0.73 -17.67
C LEU A 135 9.66 0.50 -16.75
N GLY A 136 10.17 0.34 -15.52
CA GLY A 136 10.30 1.40 -14.54
C GLY A 136 8.94 1.94 -14.06
N PRO A 137 8.66 3.25 -14.21
CA PRO A 137 7.38 3.85 -13.76
C PRO A 137 6.13 3.23 -14.42
N GLN A 138 6.26 2.74 -15.65
CA GLN A 138 5.19 2.05 -16.38
C GLN A 138 4.90 0.64 -15.82
N GLY A 139 5.65 0.21 -14.81
CA GLY A 139 5.50 -1.07 -14.15
C GLY A 139 6.25 -2.19 -14.88
N SER A 140 5.68 -3.40 -14.81
CA SER A 140 6.23 -4.59 -15.45
C SER A 140 5.25 -5.13 -16.47
N GLN A 141 5.80 -5.66 -17.57
CA GLN A 141 5.03 -6.25 -18.66
C GLN A 141 5.40 -7.73 -18.81
N PHE A 142 4.37 -8.58 -18.89
CA PHE A 142 4.48 -10.02 -19.13
C PHE A 142 3.77 -10.34 -20.44
N THR A 143 4.53 -10.57 -21.51
CA THR A 143 4.00 -11.02 -22.80
C THR A 143 4.13 -12.53 -22.89
N ILE A 144 3.00 -13.23 -22.82
CA ILE A 144 2.94 -14.68 -22.79
C ILE A 144 2.42 -15.18 -24.13
N THR A 145 3.18 -16.07 -24.77
CA THR A 145 2.82 -16.71 -26.04
C THR A 145 2.86 -18.22 -25.89
N ALA A 146 1.80 -18.92 -26.27
CA ALA A 146 1.82 -20.38 -26.34
C ALA A 146 1.68 -20.86 -27.78
N ARG A 147 2.39 -21.94 -28.10
CA ARG A 147 2.32 -22.65 -29.38
C ARG A 147 1.99 -24.11 -29.14
N ARG A 148 1.03 -24.63 -29.89
CA ARG A 148 0.61 -26.04 -29.84
C ARG A 148 0.37 -26.58 -31.24
N ASN A 149 0.77 -27.82 -31.48
CA ASN A 149 0.50 -28.49 -32.74
C ASN A 149 -0.98 -28.89 -32.83
N LEU A 150 -1.57 -28.76 -34.00
CA LEU A 150 -2.90 -29.25 -34.30
C LEU A 150 -2.79 -30.62 -34.97
N ASP A 151 -3.31 -31.65 -34.30
CA ASP A 151 -3.42 -32.97 -34.91
C ASP A 151 -4.54 -33.00 -35.96
N LEU A 152 -4.18 -32.91 -37.24
CA LEU A 152 -5.15 -33.02 -38.34
C LEU A 152 -5.62 -34.47 -38.51
N GLN A 153 -6.93 -34.67 -38.67
CA GLN A 153 -7.52 -35.99 -38.91
C GLN A 153 -7.78 -36.23 -40.40
N PHE A 154 -8.47 -35.29 -41.06
CA PHE A 154 -8.89 -35.45 -42.46
C PHE A 154 -8.02 -34.64 -43.41
N ALA A 155 -7.64 -33.42 -43.02
CA ALA A 155 -6.77 -32.55 -43.80
C ALA A 155 -5.32 -33.03 -43.88
N ARG A 156 -4.91 -34.01 -43.06
CA ARG A 156 -3.54 -34.56 -43.05
C ARG A 156 -3.11 -35.12 -44.41
N ILE A 157 -4.06 -35.64 -45.18
CA ILE A 157 -3.84 -36.17 -46.54
C ILE A 157 -3.53 -35.04 -47.55
N LEU A 158 -4.02 -33.82 -47.27
CA LEU A 158 -3.82 -32.63 -48.10
C LEU A 158 -2.55 -31.85 -47.70
N THR A 159 -2.03 -32.04 -46.49
CA THR A 159 -0.86 -31.33 -45.97
C THR A 159 0.45 -32.11 -46.07
N ASN A 160 0.48 -33.21 -46.84
CA ASN A 160 1.63 -34.12 -46.92
C ASN A 160 2.15 -34.57 -45.53
N GLY A 161 1.25 -34.72 -44.56
CA GLY A 161 1.59 -35.18 -43.21
C GLY A 161 2.08 -34.11 -42.23
N ALA A 162 2.14 -32.83 -42.63
CA ALA A 162 2.50 -31.74 -41.73
C ALA A 162 1.34 -31.36 -40.80
N SER A 163 1.63 -31.19 -39.50
CA SER A 163 0.70 -30.65 -38.50
C SER A 163 0.91 -29.14 -38.37
N PRO A 164 -0.11 -28.29 -38.64
CA PRO A 164 0.01 -26.85 -38.46
C PRO A 164 0.11 -26.51 -36.97
N THR A 165 0.77 -25.40 -36.66
CA THR A 165 0.88 -24.89 -35.30
C THR A 165 -0.12 -23.77 -35.06
N LEU A 166 -0.79 -23.81 -33.92
CA LEU A 166 -1.64 -22.74 -33.43
C LEU A 166 -0.86 -21.95 -32.39
N ALA A 167 -0.94 -20.63 -32.47
CA ALA A 167 -0.33 -19.74 -31.51
C ALA A 167 -1.40 -18.84 -30.86
N ALA A 168 -1.16 -18.47 -29.62
CA ALA A 168 -1.92 -17.46 -28.90
C ALA A 168 -0.96 -16.59 -28.09
N THR A 169 -1.30 -15.32 -27.92
CA THR A 169 -0.49 -14.34 -27.18
C THR A 169 -1.41 -13.45 -26.35
N SER A 170 -0.97 -13.09 -25.15
CA SER A 170 -1.60 -12.11 -24.27
C SER A 170 -0.54 -11.36 -23.49
N THR A 171 -0.82 -10.11 -23.13
CA THR A 171 0.11 -9.26 -22.41
C THR A 171 -0.53 -8.76 -21.13
N GLY A 172 0.08 -9.07 -19.98
CA GLY A 172 -0.31 -8.57 -18.67
C GLY A 172 0.60 -7.42 -18.25
N ASN A 173 0.04 -6.29 -17.82
CA ASN A 173 0.81 -5.21 -17.19
C ASN A 173 0.41 -5.06 -15.72
N VAL A 174 1.39 -4.73 -14.89
CA VAL A 174 1.22 -4.59 -13.44
C VAL A 174 2.13 -3.49 -12.89
N ASN A 175 1.76 -2.91 -11.74
CA ASN A 175 2.50 -1.85 -11.06
C ASN A 175 2.70 -0.57 -11.90
N ASN A 176 1.84 -0.34 -12.91
CA ASN A 176 1.82 0.92 -13.63
C ASN A 176 1.24 2.01 -12.73
N ARG A 177 2.07 3.01 -12.40
CA ARG A 177 1.72 4.09 -11.47
C ARG A 177 0.76 5.12 -12.04
N LEU A 178 0.43 5.06 -13.33
CA LEU A 178 -0.57 5.92 -13.97
C LEU A 178 -1.92 5.94 -13.24
N TYR A 179 -2.31 4.82 -12.64
CA TYR A 179 -3.58 4.67 -11.92
C TYR A 179 -3.47 4.80 -10.40
N THR A 180 -2.24 4.93 -9.90
CA THR A 180 -1.92 5.22 -8.50
C THR A 180 -0.80 6.27 -8.44
N PRO A 181 -1.06 7.48 -8.94
CA PRO A 181 -0.02 8.49 -9.10
C PRO A 181 0.35 9.11 -7.76
N THR A 182 1.57 9.66 -7.67
CA THR A 182 1.98 10.45 -6.51
C THR A 182 1.16 11.73 -6.44
N LEU A 183 0.95 12.38 -7.59
CA LEU A 183 0.15 13.58 -7.72
C LEU A 183 -0.85 13.42 -8.86
N ALA A 184 -2.12 13.71 -8.59
CA ALA A 184 -3.18 13.70 -9.59
C ALA A 184 -4.08 14.93 -9.46
N ALA A 185 -4.22 15.67 -10.56
CA ALA A 185 -5.22 16.71 -10.71
C ALA A 185 -6.30 16.28 -11.70
N LEU A 186 -7.54 16.21 -11.23
CA LEU A 186 -8.69 15.73 -12.00
C LEU A 186 -9.32 16.83 -12.90
N ASN A 187 -9.11 18.10 -12.58
CA ASN A 187 -9.60 19.25 -13.31
C ASN A 187 -8.99 19.33 -14.71
N GLN A 188 -9.78 19.83 -15.66
CA GLN A 188 -9.39 19.97 -17.08
C GLN A 188 -8.97 21.39 -17.45
N ALA A 189 -8.81 22.29 -16.47
CA ALA A 189 -8.40 23.67 -16.67
C ALA A 189 -7.10 23.77 -17.48
N GLY A 190 -7.05 24.68 -18.45
CA GLY A 190 -5.92 24.86 -19.36
C GLY A 190 -5.83 23.84 -20.50
N CYS A 191 -6.81 22.93 -20.61
CA CYS A 191 -6.90 21.88 -21.61
C CYS A 191 -8.22 21.99 -22.40
N GLY A 192 -8.18 21.73 -23.71
CA GLY A 192 -9.41 21.64 -24.52
C GLY A 192 -10.29 22.90 -24.54
N GLY A 193 -9.70 24.08 -24.37
CA GLY A 193 -10.40 25.37 -24.33
C GLY A 193 -10.89 25.81 -22.95
N ALA A 194 -10.69 25.00 -21.90
CA ALA A 194 -10.97 25.41 -20.53
C ALA A 194 -9.91 26.43 -20.05
N GLY A 195 -10.34 27.52 -19.42
CA GLY A 195 -9.44 28.49 -18.79
C GLY A 195 -8.80 27.95 -17.50
N GLY A 196 -7.68 28.53 -17.09
CA GLY A 196 -7.00 28.22 -15.82
C GLY A 196 -5.92 27.13 -15.94
N THR A 197 -5.58 26.54 -14.79
CA THR A 197 -4.51 25.54 -14.63
C THR A 197 -4.93 24.48 -13.61
N ALA A 198 -4.60 23.21 -13.86
CA ALA A 198 -4.91 22.11 -12.93
C ALA A 198 -3.81 21.89 -11.87
N ILE A 199 -2.54 22.01 -12.25
CA ILE A 199 -1.40 21.98 -11.31
C ILE A 199 -0.57 23.25 -11.49
N THR A 200 -0.43 24.04 -10.44
CA THR A 200 0.40 25.26 -10.45
C THR A 200 1.60 25.07 -9.52
N VAL A 201 2.81 25.30 -10.03
CA VAL A 201 4.03 25.40 -9.22
C VAL A 201 4.49 26.85 -9.20
N ASN A 202 4.44 27.46 -8.02
CA ASN A 202 4.74 28.86 -7.80
C ASN A 202 5.51 29.03 -6.48
N GLY A 203 6.73 28.50 -6.44
CA GLY A 203 7.59 28.55 -5.26
C GLY A 203 9.07 28.67 -5.58
N SER A 204 9.91 28.65 -4.55
CA SER A 204 11.37 28.60 -4.68
C SER A 204 11.87 27.14 -4.60
N GLY A 205 12.99 26.86 -5.27
CA GLY A 205 13.62 25.54 -5.28
C GLY A 205 12.99 24.57 -6.29
N THR A 206 12.89 23.30 -5.90
CA THR A 206 12.43 22.20 -6.77
C THR A 206 11.37 21.37 -6.06
N LEU A 207 10.19 21.26 -6.66
CA LEU A 207 9.20 20.24 -6.30
C LEU A 207 9.73 18.90 -6.80
N ASN A 208 10.22 18.07 -5.88
CA ASN A 208 10.70 16.73 -6.20
C ASN A 208 9.57 15.72 -6.00
N VAL A 209 9.23 14.98 -7.06
CA VAL A 209 8.23 13.91 -6.99
C VAL A 209 8.90 12.60 -7.31
N ASN A 210 8.86 11.62 -6.41
CA ASN A 210 9.26 10.24 -6.69
C ASN A 210 8.01 9.38 -6.93
N GLY A 211 7.76 9.04 -8.20
CA GLY A 211 6.53 8.48 -8.73
C GLY A 211 5.86 9.39 -9.77
N ASP A 212 4.67 9.01 -10.22
CA ASP A 212 4.04 9.63 -11.39
C ASP A 212 3.28 10.92 -11.03
N VAL A 213 3.27 11.87 -11.97
CA VAL A 213 2.44 13.08 -11.92
C VAL A 213 1.43 13.00 -13.05
N VAL A 214 0.14 13.10 -12.72
CA VAL A 214 -0.95 13.02 -13.69
C VAL A 214 -1.80 14.28 -13.61
N SER A 215 -2.02 14.93 -14.75
CA SER A 215 -2.87 16.11 -14.85
C SER A 215 -3.83 15.99 -16.02
N ASN A 216 -5.12 16.07 -15.71
CA ASN A 216 -6.20 16.18 -16.70
C ASN A 216 -6.27 17.55 -17.37
N GLY A 217 -5.58 18.55 -16.81
CA GLY A 217 -5.48 19.92 -17.28
C GLY A 217 -4.04 20.30 -17.61
N SER A 218 -3.76 21.60 -17.65
CA SER A 218 -2.40 22.11 -17.80
C SER A 218 -1.64 22.05 -16.47
N ILE A 219 -0.33 21.86 -16.58
CA ILE A 219 0.66 22.09 -15.53
C ILE A 219 1.35 23.41 -15.87
N THR A 220 1.41 24.34 -14.91
CA THR A 220 2.04 25.66 -15.09
C THR A 220 3.15 25.86 -14.07
N MET A 221 4.31 26.29 -14.57
CA MET A 221 5.46 26.69 -13.78
C MET A 221 5.51 28.23 -13.73
N SER A 222 4.94 28.83 -12.70
CA SER A 222 4.99 30.29 -12.49
C SER A 222 6.31 30.73 -11.84
N SER A 223 6.86 29.90 -10.95
CA SER A 223 8.19 30.03 -10.38
C SER A 223 8.68 28.68 -9.85
N GLY A 224 10.00 28.51 -9.70
CA GLY A 224 10.61 27.26 -9.25
C GLY A 224 10.78 26.21 -10.36
N SER A 225 10.98 24.96 -9.97
CA SER A 225 11.19 23.83 -10.88
C SER A 225 10.43 22.58 -10.44
N LEU A 226 10.07 21.73 -11.39
CA LEU A 226 9.45 20.43 -11.16
C LEU A 226 10.44 19.33 -11.59
N ARG A 227 10.72 18.39 -10.70
CA ARG A 227 11.59 17.24 -10.98
C ARG A 227 10.86 15.94 -10.63
N VAL A 228 10.68 15.07 -11.61
CA VAL A 228 9.85 13.86 -11.47
C VAL A 228 10.67 12.59 -11.74
N ALA A 229 10.86 11.77 -10.72
CA ALA A 229 11.37 10.41 -10.82
C ALA A 229 10.20 9.46 -11.04
N GLY A 230 9.64 9.50 -12.24
CA GLY A 230 8.39 8.86 -12.63
C GLY A 230 7.92 9.41 -13.98
N ASP A 231 6.81 8.93 -14.50
CA ASP A 231 6.22 9.48 -15.72
C ASP A 231 5.33 10.69 -15.40
N ILE A 232 5.35 11.69 -16.29
CA ILE A 232 4.46 12.85 -16.24
C ILE A 232 3.40 12.69 -17.32
N TYR A 233 2.17 12.42 -16.92
CA TYR A 233 1.01 12.35 -17.82
C TYR A 233 0.27 13.69 -17.82
N ALA A 234 0.70 14.60 -18.69
CA ALA A 234 0.06 15.91 -18.84
C ALA A 234 -0.82 15.91 -20.10
N ARG A 235 -2.15 15.86 -19.90
CA ARG A 235 -3.12 15.59 -20.99
C ARG A 235 -2.89 16.38 -22.28
N CYS A 236 -2.55 17.67 -22.16
CA CYS A 236 -2.42 18.57 -23.32
C CYS A 236 -1.01 19.12 -23.53
N GLN A 237 -0.01 18.65 -22.78
CA GLN A 237 1.35 19.22 -22.82
C GLN A 237 2.39 18.12 -22.95
N SER A 238 3.24 18.23 -23.97
CA SER A 238 4.45 17.43 -24.14
C SER A 238 5.37 18.13 -25.16
N PRO A 239 6.40 18.89 -24.73
CA PRO A 239 6.83 19.10 -23.33
C PRO A 239 5.93 20.07 -22.54
N ILE A 240 6.10 20.09 -21.21
CA ILE A 240 5.50 21.10 -20.34
C ILE A 240 6.40 22.34 -20.33
N PRO A 241 5.88 23.56 -20.58
CA PRO A 241 6.67 24.78 -20.51
C PRO A 241 7.23 25.07 -19.11
N GLY A 242 8.43 25.64 -19.05
CA GLY A 242 9.11 26.00 -17.79
C GLY A 242 10.21 25.02 -17.39
N SER A 243 10.66 25.10 -16.14
CA SER A 243 11.73 24.23 -15.61
C SER A 243 11.15 22.90 -15.13
N VAL A 244 10.99 21.95 -16.06
CA VAL A 244 10.51 20.58 -15.78
C VAL A 244 11.57 19.57 -16.21
N THR A 245 11.95 18.67 -15.31
CA THR A 245 13.01 17.66 -15.54
C THR A 245 12.58 16.28 -15.09
N ASN A 246 13.03 15.25 -15.81
CA ASN A 246 12.83 13.85 -15.41
C ASN A 246 14.03 13.34 -14.61
N ALA A 247 13.76 12.39 -13.73
CA ALA A 247 14.73 11.72 -12.88
C ALA A 247 14.54 10.19 -12.97
N CYS A 248 15.46 9.47 -12.33
CA CYS A 248 15.52 8.02 -12.35
C CYS A 248 14.58 7.42 -11.31
N TYR A 249 13.63 6.61 -11.76
CA TYR A 249 12.75 5.85 -10.89
C TYR A 249 13.32 4.44 -10.67
N SER A 250 13.38 3.91 -9.44
CA SER A 250 12.76 4.41 -8.20
C SER A 250 13.68 5.18 -7.26
N SER A 251 14.99 5.27 -7.55
CA SER A 251 15.96 5.90 -6.63
C SER A 251 15.77 7.40 -6.43
N GLY A 252 15.16 8.09 -7.38
CA GLY A 252 15.12 9.55 -7.40
C GLY A 252 16.43 10.19 -7.88
N ALA A 253 17.40 9.41 -8.39
CA ALA A 253 18.68 9.92 -8.88
C ALA A 253 18.55 10.77 -10.15
N SER A 254 19.54 11.60 -10.45
CA SER A 254 19.62 12.34 -11.72
C SER A 254 19.92 11.40 -12.89
N THR A 255 19.36 11.69 -14.06
CA THR A 255 19.73 11.01 -15.31
C THR A 255 21.19 11.31 -15.69
N PRO A 256 21.91 10.40 -16.37
CA PRO A 256 21.46 9.10 -16.89
C PRO A 256 21.28 8.04 -15.79
N CYS A 257 20.29 7.16 -15.97
CA CYS A 257 19.94 6.17 -14.95
C CYS A 257 20.85 4.95 -14.99
N THR A 258 21.16 4.43 -13.81
CA THR A 258 21.84 3.14 -13.66
C THR A 258 20.77 2.09 -13.37
N TYR A 259 20.76 1.01 -14.15
CA TYR A 259 19.84 -0.11 -13.91
C TYR A 259 19.97 -0.62 -12.45
N PRO A 260 18.86 -0.89 -11.74
CA PRO A 260 17.49 -1.07 -12.24
C PRO A 260 16.68 0.20 -12.50
N ASP A 261 17.23 1.39 -12.27
CA ASP A 261 16.46 2.61 -12.47
C ASP A 261 16.23 2.93 -13.94
N VAL A 262 15.04 3.46 -14.23
CA VAL A 262 14.62 3.89 -15.56
C VAL A 262 14.22 5.37 -15.51
N ALA A 263 14.64 6.14 -16.53
CA ALA A 263 14.27 7.54 -16.64
C ALA A 263 12.77 7.68 -16.95
N GLY A 264 12.10 8.57 -16.25
CA GLY A 264 10.73 8.95 -16.56
C GLY A 264 10.58 9.66 -17.91
N ALA A 265 9.35 9.74 -18.40
CA ALA A 265 8.97 10.45 -19.63
C ALA A 265 7.76 11.37 -19.42
N THR A 266 7.68 12.47 -20.17
CA THR A 266 6.46 13.27 -20.29
C THR A 266 5.61 12.74 -21.44
N ARG A 267 4.32 12.47 -21.16
CA ARG A 267 3.39 11.80 -22.08
C ARG A 267 2.07 12.58 -22.16
N PRO A 268 1.59 12.93 -23.36
CA PRO A 268 0.30 13.58 -23.54
C PRO A 268 -0.84 12.58 -23.73
N GLY A 269 -2.09 13.07 -23.78
CA GLY A 269 -3.26 12.34 -24.26
C GLY A 269 -3.99 11.46 -23.25
N PHE A 270 -3.49 11.32 -22.02
CA PHE A 270 -4.18 10.58 -20.97
C PHE A 270 -5.13 11.48 -20.18
N ARG A 271 -6.30 10.92 -19.82
CA ARG A 271 -7.23 11.51 -18.84
C ARG A 271 -7.49 10.49 -17.74
N LEU A 272 -7.09 10.83 -16.52
CA LEU A 272 -7.40 10.08 -15.32
C LEU A 272 -8.88 10.25 -14.97
N ALA A 273 -9.62 9.15 -14.91
CA ALA A 273 -10.94 9.15 -14.29
C ALA A 273 -10.76 9.19 -12.76
N ASP A 274 -11.69 9.84 -12.06
CA ASP A 274 -11.76 9.75 -10.61
C ASP A 274 -11.90 8.26 -10.20
N PRO A 275 -10.99 7.72 -9.36
CA PRO A 275 -11.12 6.35 -8.85
C PRO A 275 -12.41 6.09 -8.06
N ASN A 276 -13.08 7.14 -7.56
CA ASN A 276 -14.31 7.06 -6.78
C ASN A 276 -14.16 6.14 -5.54
N PHE A 277 -13.15 6.41 -4.71
CA PHE A 277 -12.96 5.66 -3.48
C PHE A 277 -14.20 5.82 -2.56
N PRO A 278 -14.66 4.75 -1.91
CA PRO A 278 -15.84 4.82 -1.06
C PRO A 278 -15.57 5.64 0.20
N PRO A 279 -16.56 6.42 0.69
CA PRO A 279 -16.42 7.17 1.94
C PRO A 279 -16.36 6.24 3.15
N PRO A 280 -15.75 6.68 4.27
CA PRO A 280 -15.82 5.97 5.54
C PRO A 280 -17.24 5.78 6.05
N SER A 281 -17.41 4.84 6.98
CA SER A 281 -18.60 4.78 7.82
C SER A 281 -18.62 5.96 8.80
N LEU A 282 -19.54 6.90 8.58
CA LEU A 282 -19.72 8.09 9.42
C LEU A 282 -20.63 7.78 10.62
N GLY A 283 -20.13 6.97 11.56
CA GLY A 283 -20.77 6.69 12.84
C GLY A 283 -19.91 7.20 14.00
N GLY A 284 -20.52 7.55 15.14
CA GLY A 284 -19.76 7.91 16.33
C GLY A 284 -20.48 8.88 17.26
N LEU A 285 -19.89 9.05 18.45
CA LEU A 285 -20.36 10.02 19.43
C LEU A 285 -20.06 11.45 18.96
N SER A 286 -20.82 12.43 19.47
CA SER A 286 -20.46 13.83 19.33
C SER A 286 -19.16 14.12 20.10
N ARG A 287 -18.26 14.88 19.48
CA ARG A 287 -16.94 15.23 19.99
C ARG A 287 -16.71 16.73 19.91
N SER A 288 -15.83 17.20 20.78
CA SER A 288 -15.30 18.56 20.80
C SER A 288 -13.84 18.51 21.22
N VAL A 289 -13.05 19.47 20.77
CA VAL A 289 -11.70 19.67 21.32
C VAL A 289 -11.85 20.23 22.74
N THR A 290 -11.14 19.64 23.69
CA THR A 290 -11.10 20.04 25.10
C THR A 290 -9.64 20.19 25.52
N SER A 291 -9.34 20.38 26.81
CA SER A 291 -7.95 20.38 27.28
C SER A 291 -7.29 19.00 27.31
N VAL A 292 -7.99 17.91 26.97
CA VAL A 292 -7.43 16.55 27.00
C VAL A 292 -6.63 16.27 25.72
N VAL A 293 -5.36 15.85 25.86
CA VAL A 293 -4.42 15.58 24.75
C VAL A 293 -4.98 14.56 23.74
N ALA A 294 -5.65 13.53 24.24
CA ALA A 294 -6.21 12.47 23.40
C ALA A 294 -7.53 12.92 22.75
N LEU A 295 -7.48 13.17 21.44
CA LEU A 295 -8.66 13.34 20.60
C LEU A 295 -9.26 11.97 20.29
N LEU A 296 -10.59 11.87 20.39
CA LEU A 296 -11.32 10.63 20.15
C LEU A 296 -12.08 10.71 18.82
N PRO A 297 -12.18 9.61 18.04
CA PRO A 297 -12.94 9.60 16.80
C PRO A 297 -14.44 9.87 17.05
N GLY A 298 -15.12 10.37 16.01
CA GLY A 298 -16.52 10.73 16.05
C GLY A 298 -16.83 12.03 15.30
N ASN A 299 -17.95 12.65 15.68
CA ASN A 299 -18.52 13.80 14.98
C ASN A 299 -18.15 15.12 15.67
N TYR A 300 -17.31 15.92 15.01
CA TYR A 300 -16.91 17.26 15.43
C TYR A 300 -17.78 18.29 14.71
N ALA A 301 -18.83 18.75 15.38
CA ALA A 301 -19.78 19.71 14.79
C ALA A 301 -19.24 21.15 14.75
N ALA A 302 -18.47 21.53 15.78
CA ALA A 302 -17.80 22.83 15.83
C ALA A 302 -16.45 22.75 15.12
N LEU A 303 -16.04 23.86 14.50
CA LEU A 303 -14.73 24.00 13.85
C LEU A 303 -13.61 23.91 14.90
N PRO A 304 -12.79 22.85 14.90
CA PRO A 304 -11.59 22.81 15.71
C PRO A 304 -10.57 23.83 15.19
N ILE A 305 -10.06 24.65 16.11
CA ILE A 305 -8.94 25.56 15.85
C ILE A 305 -7.87 25.24 16.87
N LEU A 306 -6.79 24.62 16.42
CA LEU A 306 -5.65 24.21 17.25
C LEU A 306 -4.56 25.28 17.17
N SER A 307 -4.12 25.75 18.33
CA SER A 307 -3.14 26.82 18.47
C SER A 307 -2.64 26.88 19.91
N GLY A 308 -1.35 27.21 20.09
CA GLY A 308 -0.75 27.36 21.42
C GLY A 308 0.47 26.49 21.69
N SER A 309 1.01 25.83 20.66
CA SER A 309 2.15 24.91 20.75
C SER A 309 1.86 23.72 21.67
N HIS A 310 0.65 23.16 21.51
CA HIS A 310 0.19 21.96 22.20
C HIS A 310 0.45 20.69 21.38
N CYS A 311 0.32 19.52 22.04
CA CYS A 311 0.36 18.22 21.40
C CYS A 311 -1.01 17.55 21.40
N TRP A 312 -1.48 17.09 20.25
CA TRP A 312 -2.74 16.37 20.16
C TRP A 312 -2.50 14.96 19.65
N PHE A 313 -2.93 13.97 20.44
CA PHE A 313 -2.87 12.58 20.04
C PHE A 313 -4.21 12.15 19.45
N MET A 314 -4.24 11.71 18.20
CA MET A 314 -5.44 11.16 17.58
C MET A 314 -5.54 9.65 17.84
N SER A 315 -6.59 9.24 18.53
CA SER A 315 -6.92 7.82 18.72
C SER A 315 -7.39 7.19 17.40
N GLY A 316 -7.16 5.90 17.20
CA GLY A 316 -7.54 5.24 15.94
C GLY A 316 -9.05 5.34 15.67
N GLY A 317 -9.44 5.69 14.43
CA GLY A 317 -10.85 5.88 14.06
C GLY A 317 -11.09 6.91 12.96
N VAL A 318 -12.37 7.14 12.65
CA VAL A 318 -12.82 8.16 11.68
C VAL A 318 -13.16 9.46 12.42
N TYR A 319 -12.64 10.58 11.93
CA TYR A 319 -12.90 11.92 12.44
C TYR A 319 -13.74 12.70 11.43
N ASN A 320 -15.01 12.94 11.76
CA ASN A 320 -15.93 13.70 10.91
C ASN A 320 -15.93 15.18 11.33
N PHE A 321 -15.19 16.02 10.61
CA PHE A 321 -15.05 17.45 10.88
C PHE A 321 -16.10 18.26 10.09
N GLN A 322 -17.29 18.41 10.64
CA GLN A 322 -18.45 18.94 9.90
C GLN A 322 -18.32 20.42 9.51
N ALA A 323 -17.50 21.19 10.23
CA ALA A 323 -17.24 22.60 9.96
C ALA A 323 -15.82 22.86 9.41
N GLY A 324 -15.03 21.82 9.19
CA GLY A 324 -13.60 21.92 8.86
C GLY A 324 -12.68 21.67 10.04
N PHE A 325 -11.38 21.84 9.83
CA PHE A 325 -10.29 21.70 10.80
C PHE A 325 -9.21 22.73 10.50
N ILE A 326 -8.78 23.48 11.52
CA ILE A 326 -7.69 24.44 11.40
C ILE A 326 -6.60 24.11 12.43
N ASN A 327 -5.37 23.95 11.97
CA ASN A 327 -4.18 23.90 12.82
C ASN A 327 -3.25 25.09 12.52
N LEU A 328 -3.13 26.01 13.47
CA LEU A 328 -2.35 27.24 13.35
C LEU A 328 -0.98 27.17 14.00
N GLY A 329 -0.77 26.27 14.96
CA GLY A 329 0.44 26.31 15.78
C GLY A 329 0.69 25.11 16.69
N ASP A 330 -0.05 24.03 16.52
CA ASP A 330 0.05 22.83 17.37
C ASP A 330 0.61 21.65 16.57
N PHE A 331 1.06 20.62 17.30
CA PHE A 331 1.49 19.36 16.71
C PHE A 331 0.43 18.28 16.90
N VAL A 332 -0.07 17.71 15.81
CA VAL A 332 -1.12 16.68 15.81
C VAL A 332 -0.58 15.39 15.22
N SER A 333 -0.74 14.28 15.93
CA SER A 333 -0.31 12.98 15.41
C SER A 333 -1.07 11.80 16.04
N ASN A 334 -1.11 10.66 15.36
CA ASN A 334 -1.53 9.38 15.92
C ASN A 334 -0.35 8.43 16.22
N GLU A 335 0.88 8.94 16.19
CA GLU A 335 2.10 8.19 16.46
C GLU A 335 2.32 7.96 17.96
N LEU A 336 2.50 6.69 18.34
CA LEU A 336 2.77 6.32 19.73
C LEU A 336 4.28 6.13 19.90
N LYS A 337 4.90 7.01 20.68
CA LYS A 337 6.36 7.03 20.91
C LYS A 337 6.72 6.69 22.36
N PRO A 338 7.87 6.06 22.63
CA PRO A 338 8.37 5.88 23.99
C PRO A 338 8.80 7.22 24.59
N PRO A 339 8.88 7.34 25.93
CA PRO A 339 9.62 8.44 26.55
C PRO A 339 11.11 8.31 26.20
N ASP A 340 11.81 9.42 25.99
CA ASP A 340 13.23 9.45 25.62
C ASP A 340 13.56 8.47 24.47
N GLU A 341 13.01 8.73 23.29
CA GLU A 341 13.26 7.96 22.07
C GLU A 341 14.78 7.78 21.84
N PRO A 342 15.24 6.54 21.57
CA PRO A 342 16.66 6.25 21.37
C PRO A 342 17.17 6.82 20.06
N ASN A 343 18.45 7.13 19.96
CA ASN A 343 19.09 7.33 18.66
C ASN A 343 19.03 6.00 17.89
N ALA A 344 18.64 6.07 16.61
CA ALA A 344 18.44 4.86 15.80
C ALA A 344 19.70 3.99 15.62
N VAL A 345 20.89 4.52 15.86
CA VAL A 345 22.17 3.80 15.75
C VAL A 345 22.76 3.46 17.12
N ASP A 346 22.30 4.10 18.19
CA ASP A 346 22.83 3.93 19.54
C ASP A 346 21.71 4.10 20.58
N ASN A 347 21.28 2.98 21.15
CA ASN A 347 20.20 2.96 22.16
C ASN A 347 20.62 3.57 23.51
N THR A 348 21.87 3.96 23.71
CA THR A 348 22.32 4.67 24.91
C THR A 348 22.24 6.18 24.79
N LEU A 349 21.93 6.68 23.60
CA LEU A 349 21.80 8.11 23.31
C LEU A 349 20.34 8.46 23.03
N ARG A 350 19.93 9.65 23.45
CA ARG A 350 18.61 10.21 23.13
C ARG A 350 18.59 10.73 21.68
N ALA A 351 17.52 10.47 20.94
CA ALA A 351 17.32 11.05 19.60
C ALA A 351 17.21 12.58 19.67
N SER A 352 17.76 13.26 18.67
CA SER A 352 17.68 14.71 18.52
C SER A 352 17.35 15.05 17.07
N PRO A 353 16.17 15.64 16.79
CA PRO A 353 15.07 15.93 17.73
C PRO A 353 14.31 14.66 18.18
N GLN A 354 13.49 14.78 19.24
CA GLN A 354 12.46 13.79 19.55
C GLN A 354 11.19 14.09 18.74
N PHE A 355 10.35 13.09 18.50
CA PHE A 355 9.16 13.24 17.67
C PHE A 355 8.21 14.29 18.22
N TRP A 356 7.84 14.16 19.48
CA TRP A 356 6.94 15.08 20.17
C TRP A 356 7.61 16.36 20.71
N ASP A 357 8.90 16.57 20.42
CA ASP A 357 9.62 17.83 20.72
C ASP A 357 9.89 18.66 19.44
N THR A 358 9.08 18.46 18.39
CA THR A 358 9.26 19.18 17.13
C THR A 358 8.72 20.61 17.23
N ASN A 359 9.44 21.58 16.66
CA ASN A 359 8.94 22.92 16.37
C ASN A 359 8.49 23.77 17.56
N GLY A 360 9.14 23.57 18.71
CA GLY A 360 8.92 24.35 19.93
C GLY A 360 7.91 23.73 20.89
N VAL A 361 7.26 22.65 20.47
CA VAL A 361 6.46 21.78 21.31
C VAL A 361 7.41 20.88 22.15
N ARG A 362 6.98 20.42 23.34
CA ARG A 362 7.83 19.68 24.30
C ARG A 362 7.10 18.51 24.98
N CYS A 363 6.57 17.57 24.21
CA CYS A 363 5.76 16.48 24.74
C CYS A 363 6.39 15.09 24.60
N ALA A 364 7.68 14.96 24.26
CA ALA A 364 8.32 13.64 24.12
C ALA A 364 8.39 12.80 25.39
N GLY A 365 7.99 13.36 26.52
CA GLY A 365 8.13 12.72 27.82
C GLY A 365 9.60 12.48 28.16
N THR A 366 9.82 11.91 29.33
CA THR A 366 11.12 11.45 29.79
C THR A 366 10.88 10.44 30.89
N PHE A 367 11.85 9.57 31.16
CA PHE A 367 11.82 8.76 32.36
C PHE A 367 13.13 8.90 33.13
N LEU A 368 13.04 8.67 34.44
CA LEU A 368 14.17 8.70 35.34
C LEU A 368 14.14 7.45 36.22
N LEU A 369 15.32 6.91 36.45
CA LEU A 369 15.56 5.88 37.42
C LEU A 369 16.15 6.50 38.68
N SER A 370 15.55 6.21 39.83
CA SER A 370 16.09 6.60 41.13
C SER A 370 16.20 5.39 42.05
N LYS A 371 17.23 5.40 42.90
CA LYS A 371 17.37 4.42 43.97
C LYS A 371 16.48 4.84 45.14
N THR A 372 15.66 3.91 45.62
CA THR A 372 14.75 4.11 46.75
C THR A 372 14.94 3.02 47.80
N THR A 373 14.32 3.17 48.96
CA THR A 373 14.32 2.14 50.00
C THR A 373 13.16 1.16 49.76
N SER A 374 13.43 -0.14 49.84
CA SER A 374 12.44 -1.21 49.70
C SER A 374 12.39 -2.10 50.95
N ALA A 375 11.34 -2.90 51.07
CA ALA A 375 11.23 -3.93 52.11
C ALA A 375 11.94 -5.26 51.73
N ILE A 376 12.39 -5.40 50.48
CA ILE A 376 12.96 -6.65 49.94
C ILE A 376 14.27 -6.34 49.20
N ASP A 377 15.28 -7.20 49.39
CA ASP A 377 16.56 -7.15 48.69
C ASP A 377 16.42 -7.59 47.23
N ILE A 378 17.03 -6.81 46.31
CA ILE A 378 17.25 -7.20 44.92
C ILE A 378 18.76 -7.36 44.66
N PRO A 379 19.17 -8.13 43.65
CA PRO A 379 20.59 -8.31 43.33
C PRO A 379 21.35 -6.99 43.14
N ASP A 380 22.50 -6.87 43.81
CA ASP A 380 23.41 -5.74 43.68
C ASP A 380 24.01 -5.65 42.27
N GLY A 381 24.25 -4.41 41.84
CA GLY A 381 24.93 -4.08 40.60
C GLY A 381 24.14 -3.12 39.71
N THR A 382 24.64 -2.93 38.49
CA THR A 382 24.07 -1.98 37.52
C THR A 382 22.99 -2.64 36.69
N TRP A 383 21.75 -2.25 36.96
CA TRP A 383 20.56 -2.63 36.21
C TRP A 383 20.36 -1.69 35.02
N SER A 384 19.82 -2.21 33.93
CA SER A 384 19.49 -1.43 32.72
C SER A 384 17.99 -1.51 32.43
N PHE A 385 17.41 -0.41 31.98
CA PHE A 385 15.98 -0.27 31.74
C PHE A 385 15.71 0.33 30.37
N VAL A 386 14.69 -0.20 29.71
CA VAL A 386 14.02 0.43 28.55
C VAL A 386 12.51 0.38 28.76
N LEU A 387 11.81 1.43 28.34
CA LEU A 387 10.37 1.57 28.47
C LEU A 387 9.72 1.61 27.09
N THR A 388 8.53 1.05 26.97
CA THR A 388 7.66 1.25 25.80
C THR A 388 6.36 1.90 26.24
N SER A 389 5.78 2.73 25.37
CA SER A 389 4.44 3.28 25.54
C SER A 389 3.40 2.32 25.01
N LEU A 390 2.32 2.09 25.76
CA LEU A 390 1.21 1.23 25.36
C LEU A 390 -0.08 2.01 25.22
N ARG A 391 -0.89 1.57 24.24
CA ARG A 391 -2.27 2.02 24.06
C ARG A 391 -3.12 0.89 23.52
N THR A 392 -4.38 0.82 23.94
CA THR A 392 -5.37 -0.05 23.29
C THR A 392 -6.30 0.79 22.41
N ASP A 393 -6.35 0.47 21.12
CA ASP A 393 -7.33 1.03 20.18
C ASP A 393 -8.41 -0.01 19.87
N THR A 394 -9.60 0.42 19.44
CA THR A 394 -10.72 -0.50 19.16
C THR A 394 -11.30 -0.24 17.78
N TYR A 395 -11.48 -1.31 17.00
CA TYR A 395 -12.10 -1.28 15.68
C TYR A 395 -13.13 -2.40 15.56
N ASN A 396 -14.36 -2.08 15.13
CA ASN A 396 -15.48 -3.02 15.03
C ASN A 396 -15.71 -3.88 16.30
N GLY A 397 -15.51 -3.28 17.48
CA GLY A 397 -15.67 -3.97 18.78
C GLY A 397 -14.51 -4.89 19.16
N VAL A 398 -13.46 -4.99 18.34
CA VAL A 398 -12.23 -5.72 18.64
C VAL A 398 -11.16 -4.73 19.08
N SER A 399 -10.54 -5.00 20.22
CA SER A 399 -9.45 -4.19 20.75
C SER A 399 -8.09 -4.71 20.29
N TYR A 400 -7.20 -3.79 19.94
CA TYR A 400 -5.85 -4.01 19.46
C TYR A 400 -4.89 -3.21 20.32
N THR A 401 -3.94 -3.90 20.95
CA THR A 401 -2.87 -3.26 21.71
C THR A 401 -1.77 -2.78 20.76
N ARG A 402 -1.34 -1.55 20.96
CA ARG A 402 -0.17 -0.93 20.35
C ARG A 402 0.90 -0.78 21.41
N GLU A 403 2.12 -1.08 21.01
CA GLU A 403 3.32 -0.89 21.81
C GLU A 403 4.34 -0.15 20.95
N SER A 404 4.93 0.92 21.50
CA SER A 404 6.00 1.65 20.80
C SER A 404 7.29 0.82 20.75
N ALA A 405 8.25 1.26 19.95
CA ALA A 405 9.63 0.82 20.13
C ALA A 405 10.14 1.19 21.55
N PRO A 406 11.20 0.51 22.04
CA PRO A 406 11.80 0.84 23.34
C PRO A 406 12.44 2.23 23.37
N SER A 407 12.41 2.86 24.53
CA SER A 407 13.16 4.06 24.85
C SER A 407 14.68 3.86 24.72
N MET A 408 15.43 4.95 24.84
CA MET A 408 16.84 4.85 25.18
C MET A 408 17.01 4.07 26.49
N CYS A 409 18.11 3.35 26.57
CA CYS A 409 18.51 2.62 27.76
C CYS A 409 19.02 3.58 28.82
N GLN A 410 18.46 3.46 30.03
CA GLN A 410 19.00 4.09 31.23
C GLN A 410 19.45 3.04 32.23
N GLN A 411 20.37 3.41 33.12
CA GLN A 411 20.94 2.50 34.10
C GLN A 411 20.90 3.08 35.50
N VAL A 412 20.78 2.20 36.49
CA VAL A 412 20.86 2.54 37.91
C VAL A 412 21.62 1.45 38.64
N THR A 413 22.47 1.86 39.58
CA THR A 413 23.30 0.93 40.36
C THR A 413 22.74 0.77 41.77
N THR A 414 22.52 -0.49 42.15
CA THR A 414 22.17 -0.91 43.52
C THR A 414 23.43 -1.42 44.21
N ASN A 415 23.61 -1.06 45.48
CA ASN A 415 24.83 -1.33 46.23
C ASN A 415 24.62 -1.43 47.75
N THR A 416 23.38 -1.39 48.21
CA THR A 416 23.05 -1.62 49.62
C THR A 416 21.88 -2.58 49.74
N HIS A 417 21.85 -3.32 50.85
CA HIS A 417 20.66 -4.07 51.25
C HIS A 417 19.45 -3.13 51.30
N PHE A 418 18.29 -3.68 50.91
CA PHE A 418 16.99 -3.04 50.85
C PHE A 418 16.90 -1.92 49.82
N ASP A 419 17.72 -1.98 48.77
CA ASP A 419 17.57 -1.12 47.60
C ASP A 419 16.33 -1.51 46.78
N GLY A 420 15.48 -0.52 46.51
CA GLY A 420 14.47 -0.56 45.47
C GLY A 420 14.86 0.38 44.33
N ILE A 421 14.21 0.21 43.17
CA ILE A 421 14.37 1.10 42.03
C ILE A 421 13.02 1.76 41.76
N GLU A 422 12.94 3.07 41.89
CA GLU A 422 11.78 3.81 41.41
C GLU A 422 11.99 4.22 39.95
N VAL A 423 10.97 3.93 39.14
CA VAL A 423 10.87 4.38 37.75
C VAL A 423 9.80 5.46 37.73
N SER A 424 10.20 6.68 37.35
CA SER A 424 9.29 7.82 37.23
C SER A 424 9.22 8.26 35.77
N VAL A 425 8.02 8.48 35.25
CA VAL A 425 7.75 8.76 33.84
C VAL A 425 6.95 10.05 33.72
N SER A 426 7.43 10.98 32.89
CA SER A 426 6.65 12.10 32.37
C SER A 426 5.91 11.59 31.15
N ASN A 427 4.59 11.70 31.15
CA ASN A 427 3.79 11.04 30.12
C ASN A 427 4.06 11.59 28.71
N VAL A 428 3.83 10.72 27.72
CA VAL A 428 3.91 10.99 26.28
C VAL A 428 2.48 11.01 25.72
N PRO A 429 2.15 11.89 24.76
CA PRO A 429 0.84 11.89 24.12
C PRO A 429 0.40 10.49 23.65
N GLY A 430 -0.81 10.10 24.04
CA GLY A 430 -1.47 8.86 23.60
C GLY A 430 -1.22 7.62 24.46
N ALA A 431 -0.17 7.61 25.28
CA ALA A 431 0.13 6.48 26.18
C ALA A 431 -0.96 6.32 27.25
N THR A 432 -1.41 5.08 27.45
CA THR A 432 -2.32 4.69 28.54
C THR A 432 -1.61 3.87 29.62
N SER A 433 -0.45 3.31 29.30
CA SER A 433 0.47 2.66 30.25
C SER A 433 1.87 2.55 29.64
N TYR A 434 2.83 2.12 30.45
CA TYR A 434 4.21 1.86 30.05
C TYR A 434 4.62 0.45 30.45
N ASN A 435 5.17 -0.33 29.52
CA ASN A 435 5.86 -1.56 29.89
C ASN A 435 7.30 -1.22 30.26
N ILE A 436 7.76 -1.76 31.39
CA ILE A 436 9.11 -1.56 31.90
C ILE A 436 9.88 -2.85 31.69
N TYR A 437 10.88 -2.79 30.82
CA TYR A 437 11.77 -3.91 30.52
C TYR A 437 13.11 -3.71 31.21
N VAL A 438 13.62 -4.78 31.78
CA VAL A 438 14.77 -4.73 32.68
C VAL A 438 15.79 -5.79 32.29
N ALA A 439 17.06 -5.40 32.22
CA ALA A 439 18.20 -6.31 32.10
C ALA A 439 18.85 -6.51 33.48
N LEU A 440 19.27 -7.74 33.74
CA LEU A 440 19.91 -8.12 35.00
C LEU A 440 21.25 -7.37 35.21
N PRO A 441 21.75 -7.29 36.46
CA PRO A 441 23.03 -6.65 36.74
C PRO A 441 24.17 -7.17 35.88
N GLY A 442 24.91 -6.26 35.25
CA GLY A 442 26.08 -6.57 34.42
C GLY A 442 25.78 -6.82 32.93
N SER A 443 24.50 -6.91 32.54
CA SER A 443 24.10 -7.06 31.12
C SER A 443 24.28 -5.79 30.28
N GLY A 444 24.30 -4.61 30.91
CA GLY A 444 24.44 -3.35 30.18
C GLY A 444 23.23 -3.02 29.29
N CYS A 445 23.38 -2.05 28.41
CA CYS A 445 22.32 -1.64 27.47
C CYS A 445 22.16 -2.55 26.24
N ALA A 446 23.01 -3.57 26.12
CA ALA A 446 22.88 -4.63 25.12
C ALA A 446 21.83 -5.70 25.51
N GLY A 447 21.35 -5.68 26.76
CA GLY A 447 20.40 -6.67 27.25
C GLY A 447 21.03 -8.04 27.56
N PRO A 448 20.23 -9.12 27.60
CA PRO A 448 18.82 -9.17 27.23
C PRO A 448 17.93 -8.44 28.24
N PHE A 449 16.84 -7.85 27.75
CA PHE A 449 15.81 -7.19 28.56
C PHE A 449 14.58 -8.09 28.70
N GLY A 450 13.95 -8.11 29.86
CA GLY A 450 12.71 -8.83 30.12
C GLY A 450 11.65 -7.94 30.77
N LEU A 451 10.38 -8.13 30.42
CA LEU A 451 9.26 -7.37 30.99
C LEU A 451 9.18 -7.58 32.50
N ALA A 452 9.36 -6.53 33.28
CA ALA A 452 9.28 -6.59 34.74
C ALA A 452 7.93 -6.11 35.29
N ALA A 453 7.38 -5.03 34.73
CA ALA A 453 6.15 -4.42 35.20
C ALA A 453 5.43 -3.64 34.10
N ASN A 454 4.14 -3.35 34.34
CA ASN A 454 3.38 -2.35 33.60
C ASN A 454 3.00 -1.21 34.55
N LEU A 455 3.22 0.03 34.12
CA LEU A 455 2.88 1.26 34.84
C LEU A 455 1.70 1.94 34.14
N PRO A 456 0.48 1.91 34.70
CA PRO A 456 -0.68 2.56 34.09
C PRO A 456 -0.59 4.09 34.19
N VAL A 457 -1.08 4.79 33.17
CA VAL A 457 -1.33 6.24 33.22
C VAL A 457 -2.64 6.48 33.94
N SER A 458 -2.61 7.30 34.98
CA SER A 458 -3.76 7.61 35.82
C SER A 458 -4.43 8.93 35.40
N GLY A 459 -5.74 8.88 35.20
CA GLY A 459 -6.51 10.07 34.78
C GLY A 459 -6.31 10.47 33.33
N SER A 460 -6.49 11.75 33.03
CA SER A 460 -6.38 12.31 31.67
C SER A 460 -5.16 13.21 31.54
N VAL A 461 -4.38 12.98 30.49
CA VAL A 461 -3.26 13.81 30.06
C VAL A 461 -3.80 15.11 29.44
N LEU A 462 -3.29 16.28 29.87
CA LEU A 462 -3.85 17.58 29.50
C LEU A 462 -2.87 18.49 28.73
N ASN A 463 -3.41 19.30 27.83
CA ASN A 463 -2.78 20.46 27.21
C ASN A 463 -3.21 21.71 27.98
N THR A 464 -2.38 22.15 28.94
CA THR A 464 -2.55 23.48 29.55
C THR A 464 -1.33 24.33 29.22
N SER A 465 -1.53 25.55 28.72
CA SER A 465 -0.45 26.40 28.19
C SER A 465 0.60 26.81 29.24
N ALA A 466 0.26 26.72 30.53
CA ALA A 466 1.20 26.92 31.63
C ALA A 466 1.98 25.63 32.01
N GLY A 467 1.53 24.46 31.54
CA GLY A 467 2.05 23.16 31.97
C GLY A 467 2.75 22.32 30.90
N THR A 468 2.45 22.47 29.60
CA THR A 468 3.23 21.76 28.55
C THR A 468 4.64 22.36 28.37
N SER A 469 4.82 23.64 28.69
CA SER A 469 6.13 24.32 28.60
C SER A 469 7.16 23.83 29.63
N ALA A 470 6.67 23.28 30.75
CA ALA A 470 7.47 22.64 31.78
C ALA A 470 7.68 21.13 31.53
N CYS A 471 7.09 20.58 30.46
CA CYS A 471 7.35 19.21 30.04
C CYS A 471 8.65 19.12 29.20
N PRO A 472 9.31 17.95 29.20
CA PRO A 472 9.05 16.81 30.07
C PRO A 472 9.56 17.07 31.51
N ASN A 473 8.80 16.64 32.53
CA ASN A 473 9.22 16.73 33.93
C ASN A 473 8.68 15.57 34.76
N VAL A 474 9.59 14.80 35.37
CA VAL A 474 9.31 13.66 36.24
C VAL A 474 9.22 14.02 37.73
N THR A 475 9.67 15.22 38.12
CA THR A 475 9.72 15.68 39.52
C THR A 475 8.77 16.85 39.77
N GLY A 476 7.76 16.65 40.63
CA GLY A 476 6.84 17.69 41.09
C GLY A 476 5.64 17.95 40.17
N GLY A 477 4.84 18.98 40.50
CA GLY A 477 3.74 19.46 39.68
C GLY A 477 4.23 20.52 38.68
N GLY A 478 3.87 20.40 37.41
CA GLY A 478 4.26 21.38 36.40
C GLY A 478 4.08 20.89 34.99
N CYS A 479 4.37 19.61 34.70
CA CYS A 479 4.08 19.03 33.40
C CYS A 479 2.59 18.65 33.31
N SER A 480 1.85 19.26 32.39
CA SER A 480 0.41 19.00 32.23
C SER A 480 0.08 17.64 31.62
N LEU A 481 1.09 16.95 31.08
CA LEU A 481 0.95 15.57 30.61
C LEU A 481 0.82 14.59 31.79
N GLY A 482 1.19 15.01 33.00
CA GLY A 482 1.18 14.16 34.19
C GLY A 482 2.47 13.37 34.37
N ASN A 483 2.58 12.76 35.53
CA ASN A 483 3.72 11.97 35.95
C ASN A 483 3.25 10.70 36.66
N GLU A 484 3.84 9.57 36.30
CA GLU A 484 3.55 8.28 36.90
C GLU A 484 4.82 7.73 37.53
N SER A 485 4.71 6.98 38.63
CA SER A 485 5.87 6.26 39.17
C SER A 485 5.51 4.91 39.75
N ILE A 486 6.50 4.01 39.75
CA ILE A 486 6.42 2.70 40.39
C ILE A 486 7.76 2.34 41.01
N THR A 487 7.71 1.81 42.23
CA THR A 487 8.88 1.23 42.89
C THR A 487 8.94 -0.27 42.61
N LEU A 488 10.03 -0.69 41.96
CA LEU A 488 10.31 -2.08 41.62
C LEU A 488 11.25 -2.69 42.67
N SER A 489 10.82 -3.79 43.25
CA SER A 489 11.65 -4.63 44.12
C SER A 489 11.13 -6.07 44.12
N THR A 490 9.85 -6.26 44.45
CA THR A 490 9.16 -7.57 44.36
C THR A 490 9.16 -8.17 42.96
N GLN A 491 9.24 -7.35 41.91
CA GLN A 491 9.23 -7.78 40.52
C GLN A 491 10.61 -8.23 40.04
N LEU A 492 11.68 -7.80 40.72
CA LEU A 492 13.06 -8.00 40.30
C LEU A 492 13.79 -9.08 41.13
N VAL A 493 13.12 -9.65 42.14
CA VAL A 493 13.66 -10.79 42.88
C VAL A 493 13.62 -12.08 42.06
N PRO A 494 14.50 -13.06 42.36
CA PRO A 494 14.41 -14.39 41.78
C PRO A 494 12.99 -14.97 41.93
N PRO A 495 12.42 -15.60 40.88
CA PRO A 495 13.11 -16.08 39.67
C PRO A 495 13.01 -15.15 38.44
N PHE A 496 12.88 -13.82 38.58
CA PHE A 496 12.86 -12.93 37.41
C PHE A 496 14.07 -13.14 36.50
N ALA A 497 13.82 -13.42 35.22
CA ALA A 497 14.84 -13.56 34.20
C ALA A 497 14.27 -13.19 32.82
N PRO A 498 15.02 -12.43 31.99
CA PRO A 498 14.69 -12.26 30.59
C PRO A 498 14.57 -13.61 29.86
N ASN A 499 13.49 -13.79 29.11
CA ASN A 499 13.17 -15.02 28.39
C ASN A 499 12.57 -14.70 27.02
N GLY A 500 13.37 -14.86 25.96
CA GLY A 500 12.93 -14.66 24.58
C GLY A 500 11.89 -15.69 24.08
N ALA A 501 11.66 -16.78 24.82
CA ALA A 501 10.59 -17.74 24.53
C ALA A 501 9.27 -17.43 25.26
N ALA A 502 9.25 -16.44 26.16
CA ALA A 502 8.01 -16.03 26.80
C ALA A 502 7.10 -15.33 25.78
N ALA A 503 5.79 -15.60 25.85
CA ALA A 503 4.81 -14.85 25.09
C ALA A 503 4.88 -13.38 25.53
N ALA A 504 4.71 -12.45 24.60
CA ALA A 504 4.89 -11.05 24.93
C ALA A 504 3.70 -10.49 25.74
N GLY A 505 4.00 -9.47 26.56
CA GLY A 505 3.12 -9.03 27.64
C GLY A 505 3.19 -9.92 28.91
N VAL A 506 3.97 -11.00 28.91
CA VAL A 506 4.21 -11.85 30.08
C VAL A 506 5.54 -11.47 30.73
N THR A 507 5.61 -11.53 32.06
CA THR A 507 6.85 -11.28 32.81
C THR A 507 8.04 -12.05 32.22
N GLY A 508 9.13 -11.32 31.97
CA GLY A 508 10.36 -11.83 31.36
C GLY A 508 10.39 -11.76 29.83
N SER A 509 9.28 -11.50 29.13
CA SER A 509 9.28 -11.41 27.66
C SER A 509 10.16 -10.27 27.15
N TYR A 510 10.78 -10.46 25.99
CA TYR A 510 11.62 -9.43 25.39
C TYR A 510 10.79 -8.23 24.91
N PRO A 511 11.39 -7.03 24.91
CA PRO A 511 10.76 -5.87 24.31
C PRO A 511 10.58 -6.03 22.79
N PRO A 512 9.74 -5.18 22.18
CA PRO A 512 9.75 -4.95 20.74
C PRO A 512 11.12 -4.52 20.21
N ASP A 513 11.30 -4.58 18.89
CA ASP A 513 12.51 -4.14 18.20
C ASP A 513 12.78 -2.63 18.36
N GLY A 514 14.02 -2.22 18.12
CA GLY A 514 14.41 -0.81 18.23
C GLY A 514 13.79 0.06 17.13
N GLU A 515 13.70 1.38 17.40
CA GLU A 515 13.37 2.37 16.37
C GLU A 515 14.35 2.29 15.20
N THR A 516 13.84 2.49 13.98
CA THR A 516 14.68 2.57 12.78
C THR A 516 15.15 4.00 12.51
N ALA A 517 16.22 4.11 11.73
CA ALA A 517 16.73 5.42 11.31
C ALA A 517 15.69 6.21 10.51
N PRO A 518 15.59 7.54 10.72
CA PRO A 518 14.71 8.39 9.92
C PRO A 518 15.12 8.36 8.45
N LEU A 519 14.15 8.49 7.54
CA LEU A 519 14.45 8.45 6.10
C LEU A 519 15.29 9.66 5.64
N ALA A 520 15.24 10.78 6.37
CA ALA A 520 16.07 11.94 6.11
C ALA A 520 16.68 12.49 7.40
N ALA A 521 17.88 13.06 7.26
CA ALA A 521 18.63 13.62 8.38
C ALA A 521 17.91 14.85 8.97
N GLY A 522 17.86 14.93 10.30
CA GLY A 522 17.24 16.05 11.02
C GLY A 522 15.74 15.87 11.33
N LEU A 523 15.13 14.78 10.85
CA LEU A 523 13.78 14.40 11.25
C LEU A 523 13.85 13.52 12.51
N PRO A 524 12.82 13.58 13.39
CA PRO A 524 12.68 12.58 14.43
C PRO A 524 12.63 11.17 13.84
N ASN A 525 13.08 10.15 14.60
CA ASN A 525 13.08 8.77 14.15
C ASN A 525 11.68 8.37 13.66
N GLN A 526 11.57 8.12 12.36
CA GLN A 526 10.30 7.80 11.70
C GLN A 526 10.10 6.30 11.70
N ASN A 527 8.84 5.88 11.72
CA ASN A 527 8.51 4.47 11.63
C ASN A 527 8.97 3.91 10.26
N PRO A 528 9.61 2.73 10.21
CA PRO A 528 10.01 2.07 8.98
C PRO A 528 8.80 1.65 8.14
N ALA A 529 9.03 1.42 6.84
CA ALA A 529 8.05 0.78 5.99
C ALA A 529 7.71 -0.63 6.50
N ARG A 530 6.42 -0.93 6.59
CA ARG A 530 5.88 -2.21 7.05
C ARG A 530 6.56 -3.38 6.33
N GLY A 531 7.27 -4.23 7.06
CA GLY A 531 7.73 -5.53 6.58
C GLY A 531 6.58 -6.52 6.37
N PRO A 532 6.77 -7.60 5.61
CA PRO A 532 5.82 -8.72 5.61
C PRO A 532 5.59 -9.19 7.04
N GLY A 533 4.33 -9.39 7.43
CA GLY A 533 3.93 -9.67 8.82
C GLY A 533 4.84 -10.72 9.48
N SER A 534 5.48 -10.35 10.58
CA SER A 534 6.54 -11.16 11.19
C SER A 534 5.99 -12.12 12.25
N LYS A 535 6.72 -13.22 12.41
CA LYS A 535 6.79 -13.96 13.67
C LYS A 535 7.94 -13.38 14.47
N GLY A 536 7.66 -12.36 15.29
CA GLY A 536 8.54 -11.94 16.39
C GLY A 536 9.39 -10.70 16.12
N ASP A 537 8.73 -9.54 16.11
CA ASP A 537 9.18 -8.17 16.44
C ASP A 537 7.88 -7.31 16.45
N ARG A 538 7.77 -6.33 17.35
CA ARG A 538 6.49 -5.65 17.71
C ARG A 538 6.51 -4.13 17.52
N ALA A 539 7.65 -3.58 17.11
CA ALA A 539 7.84 -2.14 17.17
C ALA A 539 7.18 -1.53 15.94
N ASN A 540 6.06 -0.81 16.18
CA ASN A 540 5.38 0.05 15.22
C ASN A 540 4.90 -0.55 13.86
N GLU A 541 4.83 -1.87 13.66
CA GLU A 541 4.56 -2.45 12.32
C GLU A 541 3.07 -2.58 11.87
N ASN A 542 2.12 -1.81 12.42
CA ASN A 542 0.69 -1.99 12.10
C ASN A 542 0.25 -3.46 12.29
N ASN A 543 0.62 -4.07 13.42
CA ASN A 543 0.41 -5.49 13.70
C ASN A 543 -0.68 -5.69 14.78
N CYS A 544 -1.46 -6.77 14.69
CA CYS A 544 -2.62 -7.01 15.56
C CYS A 544 -2.30 -7.97 16.71
N GLU A 545 -2.32 -7.48 17.96
CA GLU A 545 -2.40 -8.32 19.15
C GLU A 545 -3.86 -8.39 19.64
N THR A 546 -4.37 -9.60 19.91
CA THR A 546 -5.73 -9.79 20.45
C THR A 546 -5.75 -9.63 21.97
N LEU A 547 -6.95 -9.55 22.58
CA LEU A 547 -7.12 -9.46 24.05
C LEU A 547 -6.57 -10.66 24.83
N ALA A 548 -6.46 -11.82 24.20
CA ALA A 548 -5.54 -12.86 24.66
C ALA A 548 -4.19 -12.55 24.01
N PRO A 549 -3.06 -12.51 24.73
CA PRO A 549 -1.72 -12.10 24.26
C PRO A 549 -1.09 -13.02 23.18
N SER A 550 -1.94 -13.64 22.36
CA SER A 550 -1.62 -14.30 21.11
C SER A 550 -1.55 -13.29 19.97
N TYR A 551 -0.45 -13.34 19.24
CA TYR A 551 -0.35 -12.74 17.92
C TYR A 551 -1.31 -13.46 16.97
N ALA A 552 -2.26 -12.72 16.40
CA ALA A 552 -3.07 -13.24 15.32
C ALA A 552 -2.51 -12.70 14.00
N SER A 553 -2.51 -13.52 12.95
CA SER A 553 -2.69 -12.95 11.62
C SER A 553 -3.94 -12.08 11.72
N CYS A 554 -3.81 -10.76 11.53
CA CYS A 554 -4.94 -9.85 11.70
C CYS A 554 -6.17 -10.47 11.02
N PRO A 555 -7.30 -10.69 11.72
CA PRO A 555 -8.47 -11.40 11.18
C PRO A 555 -8.99 -10.80 9.86
N ALA A 556 -8.62 -9.53 9.63
CA ALA A 556 -8.66 -8.76 8.39
C ALA A 556 -7.41 -7.85 8.38
N PRO A 557 -6.94 -7.29 7.24
CA PRO A 557 -5.84 -6.32 7.27
C PRO A 557 -6.31 -5.08 8.04
N ILE A 558 -5.88 -4.92 9.30
CA ILE A 558 -6.18 -3.79 10.18
C ILE A 558 -4.85 -3.17 10.61
N SER A 559 -4.76 -1.84 10.56
CA SER A 559 -3.65 -1.06 11.12
C SER A 559 -4.12 -0.39 12.41
N PRO A 560 -3.73 -0.89 13.61
CA PRO A 560 -4.11 -0.27 14.87
C PRO A 560 -3.66 1.19 14.95
N GLY A 561 -4.51 2.07 15.48
CA GLY A 561 -4.20 3.50 15.61
C GLY A 561 -4.38 4.32 14.35
N ALA A 562 -4.63 3.69 13.19
CA ALA A 562 -4.87 4.43 11.96
C ALA A 562 -6.08 5.35 12.07
N VAL A 563 -5.99 6.50 11.42
CA VAL A 563 -7.04 7.52 11.36
C VAL A 563 -7.43 7.82 9.92
N GLU A 564 -8.68 8.22 9.74
CA GLU A 564 -9.17 8.82 8.50
C GLU A 564 -9.92 10.11 8.85
N LEU A 565 -9.48 11.22 8.24
CA LEU A 565 -10.06 12.54 8.43
C LEU A 565 -11.10 12.78 7.34
N TYR A 566 -12.36 12.90 7.73
CA TYR A 566 -13.47 13.10 6.81
C TYR A 566 -13.97 14.55 6.88
N PHE A 567 -14.03 15.21 5.72
CA PHE A 567 -14.53 16.57 5.56
C PHE A 567 -15.74 16.56 4.62
N PRO A 568 -16.97 16.77 5.10
CA PRO A 568 -18.15 16.87 4.24
C PRO A 568 -18.17 18.16 3.41
N GLN A 569 -19.18 18.32 2.55
CA GLN A 569 -19.38 19.55 1.77
C GLN A 569 -19.30 20.82 2.64
N GLY A 570 -18.39 21.72 2.28
CA GLY A 570 -18.19 23.01 2.93
C GLY A 570 -17.21 22.99 4.10
N ALA A 571 -16.74 21.81 4.53
CA ALA A 571 -15.70 21.67 5.54
C ALA A 571 -14.32 21.71 4.90
N CYS A 572 -13.41 22.49 5.50
CA CYS A 572 -12.08 22.72 4.96
C CYS A 572 -10.98 22.28 5.91
N LEU A 573 -9.91 21.70 5.36
CA LEU A 573 -8.67 21.42 6.05
C LEU A 573 -7.67 22.55 5.82
N ALA A 574 -7.21 23.20 6.90
CA ALA A 574 -6.19 24.23 6.83
C ALA A 574 -5.12 24.07 7.92
N THR A 575 -3.90 23.78 7.49
CA THR A 575 -2.71 23.71 8.33
C THR A 575 -1.77 24.83 7.94
N SER A 576 -1.33 25.65 8.90
CA SER A 576 -0.44 26.78 8.64
C SER A 576 1.05 26.38 8.63
N ASN A 577 1.94 27.30 8.23
CA ASN A 577 3.39 27.09 8.34
C ASN A 577 3.95 27.20 9.78
N GLY A 578 3.10 27.40 10.79
CA GLY A 578 3.47 27.34 12.20
C GLY A 578 3.02 26.05 12.91
N ALA A 579 2.33 25.15 12.19
CA ALA A 579 1.76 23.93 12.72
C ALA A 579 2.46 22.69 12.14
N ASP A 580 2.26 21.53 12.76
CA ASP A 580 2.59 20.25 12.13
C ASP A 580 1.48 19.22 12.32
N ASP A 581 1.22 18.44 11.27
CA ASP A 581 0.32 17.29 11.30
C ASP A 581 1.06 16.06 10.78
N TYR A 582 1.23 15.03 11.62
CA TYR A 582 1.91 13.78 11.26
C TYR A 582 0.98 12.60 11.51
N VAL A 583 0.23 12.18 10.48
CA VAL A 583 -0.82 11.18 10.61
C VAL A 583 -0.66 10.02 9.65
N PHE A 584 -1.00 8.81 10.11
CA PHE A 584 -1.08 7.61 9.28
C PHE A 584 -2.49 7.02 9.22
N SER A 585 -2.85 6.53 8.05
CA SER A 585 -4.05 5.71 7.83
C SER A 585 -3.70 4.23 7.80
N GLY A 586 -4.67 3.39 7.44
CA GLY A 586 -4.57 1.95 7.57
C GLY A 586 -5.42 1.20 6.57
N TYR A 587 -5.20 -0.11 6.51
CA TYR A 587 -5.92 -1.00 5.61
C TYR A 587 -7.45 -0.92 5.74
N GLN A 588 -7.95 -0.73 6.97
CA GLN A 588 -9.39 -0.59 7.21
C GLN A 588 -10.03 0.63 6.55
N TYR A 589 -9.22 1.64 6.21
CA TYR A 589 -9.63 2.87 5.52
C TYR A 589 -9.01 2.93 4.12
N ASN A 590 -8.58 1.79 3.57
CA ASN A 590 -7.92 1.71 2.27
C ASN A 590 -6.72 2.69 2.15
N TRP A 591 -6.02 2.93 3.26
CA TRP A 591 -4.94 3.90 3.38
C TRP A 591 -5.30 5.36 3.05
N VAL A 592 -6.58 5.73 3.05
CA VAL A 592 -6.98 7.12 2.88
C VAL A 592 -6.81 7.86 4.21
N THR A 593 -5.95 8.87 4.25
CA THR A 593 -5.72 9.72 5.44
C THR A 593 -6.70 10.88 5.49
N VAL A 594 -6.96 11.50 4.34
CA VAL A 594 -7.92 12.60 4.20
C VAL A 594 -8.92 12.22 3.12
N PHE A 595 -10.20 12.27 3.46
CA PHE A 595 -11.31 12.00 2.55
C PHE A 595 -12.23 13.20 2.45
N GLU A 596 -12.43 13.70 1.23
CA GLU A 596 -13.51 14.62 0.92
C GLU A 596 -14.43 14.04 -0.16
N PRO A 597 -15.76 14.16 -0.04
CA PRO A 597 -16.69 13.62 -1.01
C PRO A 597 -16.52 14.28 -2.38
N GLY A 598 -16.51 13.46 -3.43
CA GLY A 598 -16.53 13.89 -4.83
C GLY A 598 -17.91 13.76 -5.48
N PRO A 599 -17.99 13.92 -6.81
CA PRO A 599 -19.24 13.78 -7.55
C PRO A 599 -19.78 12.34 -7.52
N GLY A 600 -18.91 11.35 -7.34
CA GLY A 600 -19.28 9.94 -7.18
C GLY A 600 -19.79 9.58 -5.77
N SER A 601 -19.62 10.48 -4.79
CA SER A 601 -20.14 10.36 -3.42
C SER A 601 -20.76 11.68 -2.95
N PRO A 602 -21.86 12.15 -3.57
CA PRO A 602 -22.40 13.49 -3.32
C PRO A 602 -22.95 13.67 -1.89
N PRO A 603 -23.00 14.91 -1.36
CA PRO A 603 -22.63 16.17 -2.04
C PRO A 603 -21.11 16.38 -2.09
N ALA A 604 -20.61 16.81 -3.25
CA ALA A 604 -19.18 17.05 -3.45
C ALA A 604 -18.67 18.22 -2.61
N ASN A 605 -17.46 18.09 -2.05
CA ASN A 605 -16.77 19.15 -1.35
C ASN A 605 -15.87 19.93 -2.30
N GLY A 606 -16.18 21.21 -2.48
CA GLY A 606 -15.43 22.15 -3.33
C GLY A 606 -14.52 23.07 -2.53
N CYS A 607 -14.02 22.62 -1.37
CA CYS A 607 -13.24 23.46 -0.47
C CYS A 607 -11.89 23.88 -1.09
N ALA A 608 -11.35 25.02 -0.64
CA ALA A 608 -9.94 25.37 -0.81
C ALA A 608 -9.13 24.98 0.44
N ASN A 609 -8.46 23.83 0.37
CA ASN A 609 -7.63 23.29 1.43
C ASN A 609 -6.21 23.85 1.41
N LEU A 610 -5.59 23.87 2.58
CA LEU A 610 -4.23 24.36 2.80
C LEU A 610 -3.44 23.37 3.63
N LEU A 611 -2.29 22.91 3.13
CA LEU A 611 -1.33 22.11 3.88
C LEU A 611 -0.01 22.87 3.97
N GLY A 612 0.22 23.45 5.14
CA GLY A 612 1.49 23.96 5.60
C GLY A 612 2.13 23.04 6.63
N ALA A 613 3.35 23.39 7.02
CA ALA A 613 4.11 22.69 8.03
C ALA A 613 5.22 23.60 8.55
N GLN A 614 5.54 23.55 9.84
CA GLN A 614 6.69 24.28 10.38
C GLN A 614 8.00 23.50 10.15
N GLY A 615 7.97 22.17 10.22
CA GLY A 615 9.20 21.38 10.12
C GLY A 615 9.05 19.86 10.09
N ASN A 616 7.90 19.28 10.45
CA ASN A 616 7.73 17.82 10.51
C ASN A 616 6.27 17.40 10.36
N SER A 617 5.68 17.69 9.20
CA SER A 617 4.36 17.14 8.85
C SER A 617 4.48 15.95 7.92
N GLY A 618 3.53 15.05 8.02
CA GLY A 618 3.53 13.78 7.32
C GLY A 618 2.13 13.24 7.10
N TRP A 619 1.77 13.00 5.84
CA TRP A 619 0.51 12.36 5.46
C TRP A 619 0.78 10.95 4.94
N ILE A 620 0.81 9.97 5.85
CA ILE A 620 1.08 8.56 5.55
C ILE A 620 -0.22 7.87 5.12
N GLY A 621 -0.57 8.09 3.87
CA GLY A 621 -1.81 7.62 3.25
C GLY A 621 -2.09 8.42 1.97
N LEU A 622 -3.22 8.14 1.32
CA LEU A 622 -3.75 8.95 0.24
C LEU A 622 -4.51 10.16 0.80
N VAL A 623 -4.16 11.34 0.33
CA VAL A 623 -4.99 12.55 0.46
C VAL A 623 -5.96 12.59 -0.73
N TYR A 624 -7.24 12.29 -0.49
CA TYR A 624 -8.28 12.14 -1.51
C TYR A 624 -9.35 13.24 -1.41
N MET A 625 -9.31 14.18 -2.34
CA MET A 625 -10.21 15.35 -2.38
C MET A 625 -10.64 15.69 -3.82
N PRO A 626 -11.35 14.78 -4.50
CA PRO A 626 -11.59 14.79 -5.95
C PRO A 626 -12.37 16.01 -6.51
N SER A 627 -12.95 16.86 -5.65
CA SER A 627 -13.66 18.09 -6.04
C SER A 627 -13.08 19.36 -5.45
N ALA A 628 -12.01 19.26 -4.64
CA ALA A 628 -11.46 20.36 -3.88
C ALA A 628 -10.12 20.84 -4.47
N TYR A 629 -9.77 22.08 -4.12
CA TYR A 629 -8.46 22.65 -4.38
C TYR A 629 -7.52 22.37 -3.20
N LEU A 630 -6.27 21.97 -3.48
CA LEU A 630 -5.23 21.80 -2.47
C LEU A 630 -4.06 22.76 -2.69
N ALA A 631 -3.74 23.60 -1.71
CA ALA A 631 -2.49 24.34 -1.67
C ALA A 631 -1.48 23.67 -0.71
N VAL A 632 -0.29 23.31 -1.20
CA VAL A 632 0.84 22.88 -0.39
C VAL A 632 1.85 24.02 -0.32
N ILE A 633 2.11 24.54 0.89
CA ILE A 633 2.79 25.84 1.09
C ILE A 633 4.07 25.77 1.93
N SER A 634 4.51 24.56 2.29
CA SER A 634 5.72 24.32 3.06
C SER A 634 6.53 23.15 2.52
N PRO A 635 7.88 23.20 2.56
CA PRO A 635 8.71 22.09 2.17
C PRO A 635 8.55 20.88 3.10
N TYR A 636 8.12 21.12 4.35
CA TYR A 636 8.04 20.12 5.41
C TYR A 636 6.68 19.41 5.50
N THR A 637 5.82 19.58 4.49
CA THR A 637 4.44 19.04 4.50
C THR A 637 4.41 17.51 4.33
N TYR A 638 5.44 16.94 3.70
CA TYR A 638 5.54 15.52 3.37
C TYR A 638 6.89 14.94 3.83
N GLU A 639 7.28 15.22 5.07
CA GLU A 639 8.46 14.63 5.72
C GLU A 639 8.17 13.19 6.14
N VAL A 640 7.88 12.31 5.18
CA VAL A 640 7.57 10.90 5.39
C VAL A 640 8.34 10.02 4.42
N PRO A 641 8.57 8.74 4.76
CA PRO A 641 9.32 7.86 3.88
C PRO A 641 8.62 7.59 2.55
N GLY A 642 7.28 7.60 2.61
CA GLY A 642 6.41 7.69 1.46
C GLY A 642 4.98 8.01 1.87
N THR A 643 4.18 8.37 0.87
CA THR A 643 2.75 8.67 0.99
C THR A 643 1.97 7.84 -0.03
N GLY A 644 0.65 7.69 0.17
CA GLY A 644 -0.26 7.12 -0.82
C GLY A 644 -0.52 8.05 -2.01
N GLY A 645 -0.03 9.29 -1.92
CA GLY A 645 -0.15 10.31 -2.96
C GLY A 645 -1.24 11.31 -2.66
N ILE A 646 -1.55 12.13 -3.66
CA ILE A 646 -2.55 13.19 -3.60
C ILE A 646 -3.42 13.09 -4.86
N ILE A 647 -4.74 13.01 -4.67
CA ILE A 647 -5.71 13.16 -5.74
C ILE A 647 -6.63 14.31 -5.36
N ALA A 648 -6.59 15.40 -6.13
CA ALA A 648 -7.41 16.58 -5.94
C ALA A 648 -8.10 16.99 -7.25
N ASP A 649 -9.08 17.89 -7.18
CA ASP A 649 -9.59 18.53 -8.40
C ASP A 649 -8.46 19.36 -9.04
N SER A 650 -7.89 20.29 -8.29
CA SER A 650 -6.73 21.07 -8.70
C SER A 650 -5.79 21.31 -7.53
N MET A 651 -4.53 21.64 -7.81
CA MET A 651 -3.52 21.83 -6.77
C MET A 651 -2.51 22.93 -7.09
N GLY A 652 -2.06 23.60 -6.04
CA GLY A 652 -1.01 24.60 -6.07
C GLY A 652 0.12 24.26 -5.12
N PHE A 653 1.35 24.48 -5.55
CA PHE A 653 2.55 24.40 -4.73
C PHE A 653 3.16 25.79 -4.61
N GLY A 654 3.35 26.27 -3.39
CA GLY A 654 3.90 27.59 -3.10
C GLY A 654 4.93 27.57 -1.97
N GLY A 655 5.54 28.72 -1.71
CA GLY A 655 6.62 28.81 -0.71
C GLY A 655 7.89 28.08 -1.18
N THR A 656 8.64 27.48 -0.25
CA THR A 656 9.73 26.56 -0.61
C THR A 656 9.13 25.20 -0.96
N LEU A 657 9.48 24.67 -2.13
CA LEU A 657 8.82 23.49 -2.69
C LEU A 657 9.23 22.18 -1.96
N PRO A 658 8.29 21.25 -1.69
CA PRO A 658 8.55 20.01 -0.96
C PRO A 658 9.14 18.88 -1.82
N THR A 659 9.53 17.79 -1.15
CA THR A 659 9.77 16.48 -1.78
C THR A 659 8.64 15.52 -1.41
N ILE A 660 8.03 14.86 -2.40
CA ILE A 660 6.92 13.92 -2.20
C ILE A 660 7.30 12.58 -2.80
N LYS A 661 7.30 11.53 -1.98
CA LYS A 661 7.66 10.17 -2.41
C LYS A 661 6.44 9.26 -2.32
N TYR A 662 6.03 8.64 -3.41
CA TYR A 662 4.96 7.65 -3.36
C TYR A 662 5.49 6.29 -2.89
N SER A 663 4.71 5.66 -2.01
CA SER A 663 4.89 4.28 -1.58
C SER A 663 3.58 3.51 -1.72
N SER A 664 3.60 2.40 -2.44
CA SER A 664 2.44 1.50 -2.55
C SER A 664 2.05 0.85 -1.22
N SER A 665 2.95 0.85 -0.23
CA SER A 665 2.65 0.34 1.11
C SER A 665 1.64 1.21 1.88
N TYR A 666 1.49 2.47 1.46
CA TYR A 666 0.62 3.47 2.11
C TYR A 666 -0.44 4.01 1.16
N ALA A 667 -0.78 3.28 0.11
CA ALA A 667 -1.75 3.67 -0.90
C ALA A 667 -2.94 2.72 -0.89
N PRO A 668 -4.11 3.18 -1.37
CA PRO A 668 -5.19 2.28 -1.77
C PRO A 668 -4.70 1.15 -2.66
N VAL A 669 -5.36 0.00 -2.56
CA VAL A 669 -5.00 -1.18 -3.36
C VAL A 669 -4.96 -0.79 -4.84
N PRO A 670 -3.81 -0.96 -5.52
CA PRO A 670 -3.71 -0.64 -6.93
C PRO A 670 -4.74 -1.46 -7.72
N PRO A 671 -5.32 -0.90 -8.80
CA PRO A 671 -6.20 -1.68 -9.65
C PRO A 671 -5.48 -2.95 -10.13
N ALA A 672 -6.23 -4.05 -10.20
CA ALA A 672 -5.71 -5.37 -10.51
C ALA A 672 -4.92 -5.39 -11.83
N SER A 673 -4.05 -6.40 -12.00
CA SER A 673 -3.32 -6.61 -13.25
C SER A 673 -4.29 -6.60 -14.44
N ARG A 674 -3.85 -5.97 -15.54
CA ARG A 674 -4.70 -5.76 -16.70
C ARG A 674 -4.11 -6.42 -17.93
N ILE A 675 -4.97 -7.12 -18.68
CA ILE A 675 -4.66 -7.57 -20.02
C ILE A 675 -4.69 -6.37 -20.97
N THR A 676 -3.59 -6.16 -21.69
CA THR A 676 -3.54 -5.31 -22.87
C THR A 676 -3.40 -6.18 -24.10
N ASN A 677 -4.27 -5.99 -25.07
CA ASN A 677 -4.21 -6.68 -26.36
C ASN A 677 -3.25 -5.99 -27.32
#